data_AF-A0A067R8P7-F1
#
_entry.id   AF-A0A067R8P7-F1
#
_cell.length_a   1.000
_cell.length_b   1.000
_cell.length_c   1.000
_cell.angle_alpha   90.00
_cell.angle_beta   90.00
_cell.angle_gamma   90.00
#
_symmetry.space_group_name_H-M   'P 1'
#
loop_
_entity.id
_entity.type
_entity.pdbx_description
1 polymer ?
#
loop_
_entity_poly.entity_id
_entity_poly.type
_entity_poly.pdbx_seq_one_letter_code
_entity_poly.pdbx_strand_id
1 'polypeptide(L)'
;LLDEYDFIVVGAGSAGAVVASRLSEVPHWKVLLLEAGGDPTPTSDIPSLSLYLQKTDIDWQYQTEPEEGMCQGFRDKRCYWPRGKVLGGSSVLNYMIYVRGMKGDYDAWSKAGNNGWSYEDVLPYFKKSQDMTSETLLRKDSNGDTYHARGGPLTLEEYERTEFGEIILQAAKELGYENLDDLNGKHQLGFANVFGTLRNGTRCSTAKAFLSPAKFRENLHVAKYAHVTRILINDQTKTAHSVELRGKDGKIFSVKFRNEVILSAGSINSPQILMLSGIGPQEHLKEIGIQPIVKNLNVGENLQDHLIFTGAMFATKASENYRLSPLQTLDTYYKYLSRRSGPLSTHFGATVTGFIKTRFAADERPDLQFNFIVIPANDTNAVNLISSVIGYCNETTKSLQETLNLYDVFLIIPTLIRPKSKGRILLRSGNPLEHPKIFAGYLSDPEGTDLARMLEGIKFAQHLMNTKVMKAKESKQKKLFLEACENLEFDSSEYWECALRQIGTTLYHPVGTCKMGPSSDPDAVVDPELKVYGVKGIRVADASIMPSIVSGNTNAAIIMIGTSGVSGVGTVLFTSLITTLMESQRQLGNPDDYPDDATSHLLDEYDFIVVGAGSAGAVVASRLSEVPHWKVLLLEAGGDPTPTSDIPSLSLYLQKTDIDWQYQTEPEEGMCQGFRDKRCYWPRGKVLGGSSVLNYMIYVRGMKGDYDAWSKAGNNGWSYEDVLPYFKKSQDMTSETLLRKDSNGDTYHARGGPLTLEEYERTEFGEIILQAAKELGYENLDDLNGKHQLGFANVFGTLRNGTRCSTAKAFLSPAKFRENLHVAKYAHVTRILINDQTKTAHSVELRGKDGKIFSVKFRNEVILSAGSINSPQILMLSGIGPQEHLKEIGIQPLVNNLMVGENLQDHLIFPGALFNLKKSDNLQLSPSLLLDIYYKYLTRRDGPLSTHLGTTVTGFIKTKLADDERPDLQFHFIGVLANDTNAVNLLSHVIGFYDETTKSLQEVVSLSDTVLIIPTLIRPKSKGRILLKSGNPLEHPKILAGYLSDPEGTDLARMLEGIKFAQHLMNTKVMKAKEGKQKKLFLEACENLEFDSSEYWECALRQIGTTLYHPVGTCKMGPSSDPDAVVDPELKVYGVKGIRVADASIMPSIVSGNTNAAIIMIGEKAADTIKKEWLHK
;
A
#
# COMPACT_ATOMS: atom_id res chain seq x y z
N LEU A 1 -10.02 26.36 -18.87
CA LEU A 1 -10.19 25.06 -19.56
C LEU A 1 -9.11 24.97 -20.64
N LEU A 2 -8.61 23.77 -20.95
CA LEU A 2 -7.77 23.56 -22.13
C LEU A 2 -8.60 23.57 -23.42
N ASP A 3 -7.92 23.71 -24.56
CA ASP A 3 -8.55 23.69 -25.88
C ASP A 3 -9.11 22.31 -26.25
N GLU A 4 -8.47 21.23 -25.79
CA GLU A 4 -8.84 19.84 -26.03
C GLU A 4 -8.47 18.94 -24.83
N TYR A 5 -9.29 17.94 -24.57
CA TYR A 5 -9.09 16.89 -23.55
C TYR A 5 -9.08 15.50 -24.18
N ASP A 6 -8.49 14.51 -23.51
CA ASP A 6 -8.60 13.12 -23.94
C ASP A 6 -10.00 12.59 -23.67
N PHE A 7 -10.52 12.89 -22.47
CA PHE A 7 -11.86 12.49 -22.04
C PHE A 7 -12.61 13.65 -21.38
N ILE A 8 -13.92 13.72 -21.64
CA ILE A 8 -14.83 14.61 -20.91
C ILE A 8 -15.86 13.75 -20.19
N VAL A 9 -15.99 13.93 -18.88
CA VAL A 9 -17.04 13.31 -18.04
C VAL A 9 -18.08 14.38 -17.73
N VAL A 10 -19.34 14.09 -18.06
CA VAL A 10 -20.46 15.01 -17.89
C VAL A 10 -21.32 14.59 -16.70
N GLY A 11 -21.33 15.41 -15.66
CA GLY A 11 -21.97 15.15 -14.37
C GLY A 11 -20.99 14.54 -13.37
N ALA A 12 -20.87 15.14 -12.19
CA ALA A 12 -20.03 14.66 -11.10
C ALA A 12 -20.82 13.87 -10.05
N GLY A 13 -21.85 13.15 -10.49
CA GLY A 13 -22.71 12.34 -9.62
C GLY A 13 -22.03 11.09 -9.07
N SER A 14 -22.83 10.13 -8.60
CA SER A 14 -22.32 8.90 -7.99
C SER A 14 -21.40 8.09 -8.92
N ALA A 15 -21.68 8.06 -10.22
CA ALA A 15 -20.81 7.40 -11.20
C ALA A 15 -19.74 8.35 -11.75
N GLY A 16 -20.09 9.57 -12.15
CA GLY A 16 -19.15 10.48 -12.83
C GLY A 16 -17.97 10.91 -11.98
N ALA A 17 -18.16 11.05 -10.66
CA ALA A 17 -17.06 11.26 -9.71
C ALA A 17 -16.05 10.10 -9.73
N VAL A 18 -16.55 8.86 -9.84
CA VAL A 18 -15.72 7.65 -9.91
C VAL A 18 -15.01 7.58 -11.26
N VAL A 19 -15.75 7.77 -12.37
CA VAL A 19 -15.20 7.71 -13.73
C VAL A 19 -14.06 8.72 -13.91
N ALA A 20 -14.28 9.98 -13.52
CA ALA A 20 -13.25 11.01 -13.63
C ALA A 20 -12.04 10.73 -12.73
N SER A 21 -12.27 10.24 -11.52
CA SER A 21 -11.20 9.80 -10.63
C SER A 21 -10.43 8.61 -11.19
N ARG A 22 -11.06 7.67 -11.89
CA ARG A 22 -10.37 6.49 -12.44
C ARG A 22 -9.62 6.81 -13.73
N LEU A 23 -10.23 7.55 -14.66
CA LEU A 23 -9.55 7.98 -15.88
C LEU A 23 -8.31 8.82 -15.57
N SER A 24 -8.37 9.68 -14.55
CA SER A 24 -7.22 10.49 -14.15
C SER A 24 -6.10 9.73 -13.44
N GLU A 25 -6.29 8.44 -13.09
CA GLU A 25 -5.19 7.59 -12.60
C GLU A 25 -4.11 7.39 -13.68
N VAL A 26 -4.46 7.57 -14.95
CA VAL A 26 -3.54 7.51 -16.08
C VAL A 26 -2.91 8.90 -16.32
N PRO A 27 -1.63 9.13 -15.95
CA PRO A 27 -1.09 10.49 -15.84
C PRO A 27 -1.07 11.30 -17.15
N HIS A 28 -1.03 10.62 -18.30
CA HIS A 28 -0.98 11.27 -19.62
C HIS A 28 -2.36 11.57 -20.21
N TRP A 29 -3.46 11.06 -19.62
CA TRP A 29 -4.82 11.40 -20.04
C TRP A 29 -5.26 12.68 -19.35
N LYS A 30 -5.61 13.69 -20.15
CA LYS A 30 -6.24 14.92 -19.70
C LYS A 30 -7.75 14.68 -19.58
N VAL A 31 -8.26 14.73 -18.37
CA VAL A 31 -9.67 14.45 -18.06
C VAL A 31 -10.35 15.73 -17.60
N LEU A 32 -11.46 16.09 -18.23
CA LEU A 32 -12.34 17.17 -17.78
C LEU A 32 -13.62 16.62 -17.16
N LEU A 33 -13.89 16.97 -15.92
CA LEU A 33 -15.17 16.72 -15.25
C LEU A 33 -16.02 17.98 -15.24
N LEU A 34 -17.23 17.90 -15.80
CA LEU A 34 -18.19 19.02 -15.88
C LEU A 34 -19.34 18.79 -14.90
N GLU A 35 -19.61 19.73 -14.00
CA GLU A 35 -20.72 19.69 -13.04
C GLU A 35 -21.51 20.99 -13.04
N ALA A 36 -22.85 20.90 -13.12
CA ALA A 36 -23.75 22.06 -13.11
C ALA A 36 -23.83 22.72 -11.72
N GLY A 37 -23.60 21.96 -10.65
CA GLY A 37 -23.54 22.41 -9.27
C GLY A 37 -22.18 22.94 -8.80
N GLY A 38 -22.15 23.34 -7.53
CA GLY A 38 -20.96 23.77 -6.80
C GLY A 38 -20.36 22.69 -5.92
N ASP A 39 -19.61 23.10 -4.90
CA ASP A 39 -19.06 22.19 -3.89
C ASP A 39 -20.14 21.77 -2.86
N PRO A 40 -19.99 20.61 -2.19
CA PRO A 40 -20.83 20.23 -1.07
C PRO A 40 -20.75 21.24 0.09
N THR A 41 -21.83 21.38 0.85
CA THR A 41 -21.88 22.26 2.03
C THR A 41 -21.49 21.50 3.29
N PRO A 42 -21.00 22.16 4.36
CA PRO A 42 -20.73 21.49 5.64
C PRO A 42 -21.95 20.76 6.21
N THR A 43 -23.17 21.28 5.98
CA THR A 43 -24.43 20.63 6.36
C THR A 43 -24.56 19.25 5.72
N SER A 44 -24.06 19.08 4.50
CA SER A 44 -24.13 17.80 3.79
C SER A 44 -23.25 16.70 4.40
N ASP A 45 -22.24 17.05 5.20
CA ASP A 45 -21.41 16.06 5.91
C ASP A 45 -22.14 15.40 7.08
N ILE A 46 -23.23 16.00 7.59
CA ILE A 46 -23.96 15.54 8.78
C ILE A 46 -25.09 14.59 8.36
N PRO A 47 -25.02 13.27 8.64
CA PRO A 47 -26.00 12.29 8.15
C PRO A 47 -27.45 12.59 8.50
N SER A 48 -27.73 13.05 9.73
CA SER A 48 -29.10 13.31 10.17
C SER A 48 -29.77 14.48 9.46
N LEU A 49 -28.98 15.35 8.82
CA LEU A 49 -29.49 16.55 8.13
C LEU A 49 -29.82 16.31 6.66
N SER A 50 -29.78 15.06 6.18
CA SER A 50 -30.06 14.69 4.78
C SER A 50 -31.35 15.29 4.22
N LEU A 51 -32.42 15.31 5.03
CA LEU A 51 -33.72 15.86 4.62
C LEU A 51 -33.68 17.38 4.36
N TYR A 52 -32.85 18.11 5.11
CA TYR A 52 -32.71 19.57 5.00
C TYR A 52 -31.94 20.00 3.75
N LEU A 53 -31.30 19.07 3.05
CA LEU A 53 -30.57 19.33 1.81
C LEU A 53 -31.51 19.37 0.59
N GLN A 54 -32.69 18.76 0.70
CA GLN A 54 -33.68 18.75 -0.37
C GLN A 54 -34.37 20.12 -0.50
N LYS A 55 -34.79 20.47 -1.71
CA LYS A 55 -35.39 21.79 -2.04
C LYS A 55 -34.45 22.99 -1.80
N THR A 56 -33.16 22.75 -1.67
CA THR A 56 -32.13 23.80 -1.63
C THR A 56 -31.47 23.97 -3.00
N ASP A 57 -30.50 24.88 -3.10
CA ASP A 57 -29.78 25.16 -4.35
C ASP A 57 -28.93 23.97 -4.86
N ILE A 58 -28.59 23.02 -3.97
CA ILE A 58 -27.86 21.79 -4.33
C ILE A 58 -28.80 20.66 -4.78
N ASP A 59 -30.10 20.91 -4.87
CA ASP A 59 -31.10 20.01 -5.43
C ASP A 59 -31.55 20.54 -6.81
N TRP A 60 -31.77 19.64 -7.76
CA TRP A 60 -32.40 19.95 -9.04
C TRP A 60 -33.90 20.18 -8.91
N GLN A 61 -34.54 19.62 -7.88
CA GLN A 61 -35.96 19.85 -7.57
C GLN A 61 -36.90 19.43 -8.71
N TYR A 62 -36.66 18.25 -9.30
CA TYR A 62 -37.53 17.74 -10.36
C TYR A 62 -38.94 17.44 -9.85
N GLN A 63 -39.91 17.49 -10.77
CA GLN A 63 -41.29 17.10 -10.53
C GLN A 63 -41.77 16.23 -11.68
N THR A 64 -42.59 15.22 -11.37
CA THR A 64 -43.26 14.44 -12.40
C THR A 64 -44.34 15.26 -13.09
N GLU A 65 -44.81 14.80 -14.25
CA GLU A 65 -46.11 15.17 -14.77
C GLU A 65 -47.24 14.57 -13.90
N PRO A 66 -48.45 15.15 -13.90
CA PRO A 66 -49.58 14.60 -13.17
C PRO A 66 -50.03 13.30 -13.85
N GLU A 67 -50.09 12.21 -13.08
CA GLU A 67 -50.51 10.89 -13.53
C GLU A 67 -51.55 10.32 -12.55
N GLU A 68 -52.56 9.60 -13.02
CA GLU A 68 -53.61 9.01 -12.14
C GLU A 68 -53.08 7.92 -11.21
N GLY A 69 -51.90 7.37 -11.53
CA GLY A 69 -51.29 6.26 -10.81
C GLY A 69 -50.94 6.57 -9.35
N MET A 70 -50.47 7.78 -9.04
CA MET A 70 -49.96 8.09 -7.70
C MET A 70 -49.85 9.62 -7.43
N CYS A 71 -49.41 10.00 -6.23
CA CYS A 71 -49.19 11.38 -5.79
C CYS A 71 -50.43 12.29 -5.87
N GLN A 72 -51.64 11.73 -5.79
CA GLN A 72 -52.88 12.49 -5.88
C GLN A 72 -53.08 13.46 -4.70
N GLY A 73 -52.50 13.15 -3.53
CA GLY A 73 -52.51 13.98 -2.32
C GLY A 73 -51.32 14.95 -2.23
N PHE A 74 -50.60 15.18 -3.33
CA PHE A 74 -49.44 16.08 -3.42
C PHE A 74 -49.84 17.39 -4.11
N ARG A 75 -49.03 18.43 -3.91
CA ARG A 75 -49.22 19.72 -4.60
C ARG A 75 -49.17 19.52 -6.11
N ASP A 76 -50.16 20.08 -6.80
CA ASP A 76 -50.36 19.97 -8.25
C ASP A 76 -50.48 18.53 -8.78
N LYS A 77 -50.71 17.55 -7.89
CA LYS A 77 -50.73 16.10 -8.20
C LYS A 77 -49.42 15.59 -8.82
N ARG A 78 -48.29 16.16 -8.40
CA ARG A 78 -46.95 15.82 -8.91
C ARG A 78 -46.09 15.24 -7.81
N CYS A 79 -45.34 14.18 -8.12
CA CYS A 79 -44.34 13.66 -7.20
C CYS A 79 -43.09 14.54 -7.23
N TYR A 80 -42.54 14.86 -6.05
CA TYR A 80 -41.27 15.56 -5.94
C TYR A 80 -40.08 14.59 -6.07
N TRP A 81 -39.15 14.88 -6.97
CA TRP A 81 -37.98 14.05 -7.27
C TRP A 81 -36.67 14.80 -6.98
N PRO A 82 -36.12 14.74 -5.74
CA PRO A 82 -34.86 15.37 -5.40
C PRO A 82 -33.69 14.70 -6.14
N ARG A 83 -32.80 15.48 -6.74
CA ARG A 83 -31.54 15.03 -7.36
C ARG A 83 -30.42 15.99 -7.02
N GLY A 84 -29.25 15.48 -6.64
CA GLY A 84 -28.12 16.34 -6.33
C GLY A 84 -27.59 17.11 -7.55
N LYS A 85 -27.52 18.44 -7.42
CA LYS A 85 -26.87 19.42 -8.31
C LYS A 85 -25.66 20.01 -7.58
N VAL A 86 -24.64 19.17 -7.40
CA VAL A 86 -23.45 19.43 -6.57
C VAL A 86 -22.37 18.41 -6.92
N LEU A 87 -21.08 18.70 -6.69
CA LEU A 87 -20.04 17.67 -6.81
C LEU A 87 -20.35 16.48 -5.88
N GLY A 88 -20.36 15.27 -6.44
CA GLY A 88 -20.83 14.04 -5.79
C GLY A 88 -22.31 13.72 -6.07
N GLY A 89 -23.04 14.67 -6.65
CA GLY A 89 -24.45 14.58 -7.03
C GLY A 89 -25.33 14.05 -5.92
N SER A 90 -26.18 13.07 -6.24
CA SER A 90 -27.17 12.53 -5.29
C SER A 90 -26.53 11.82 -4.08
N SER A 91 -25.24 11.43 -4.13
CA SER A 91 -24.56 10.85 -2.96
C SER A 91 -24.38 11.84 -1.80
N VAL A 92 -24.48 13.15 -2.08
CA VAL A 92 -24.34 14.24 -1.09
C VAL A 92 -25.63 14.46 -0.30
N LEU A 93 -26.80 14.12 -0.84
CA LEU A 93 -28.10 14.34 -0.20
C LEU A 93 -28.93 13.07 0.04
N ASN A 94 -28.43 11.90 -0.37
CA ASN A 94 -29.10 10.62 -0.11
C ASN A 94 -29.07 10.24 1.38
N TYR A 95 -29.70 9.12 1.71
CA TYR A 95 -29.75 8.56 3.07
C TYR A 95 -28.62 7.56 3.39
N MET A 96 -27.55 7.52 2.59
CA MET A 96 -26.31 6.76 2.81
C MET A 96 -26.43 5.23 2.97
N ILE A 97 -27.62 4.64 2.95
CA ILE A 97 -27.82 3.17 3.03
C ILE A 97 -27.02 2.49 1.92
N TYR A 98 -26.17 1.53 2.30
CA TYR A 98 -25.35 0.74 1.40
C TYR A 98 -25.91 -0.68 1.25
N VAL A 99 -26.68 -0.88 0.18
CA VAL A 99 -27.14 -2.19 -0.28
C VAL A 99 -26.81 -2.31 -1.76
N ARG A 100 -26.15 -3.41 -2.15
CA ARG A 100 -25.73 -3.64 -3.55
C ARG A 100 -26.90 -4.00 -4.44
N GLY A 101 -27.92 -4.67 -3.89
CA GLY A 101 -28.90 -5.44 -4.64
C GLY A 101 -28.57 -6.93 -4.55
N MET A 102 -29.30 -7.74 -5.30
CA MET A 102 -29.22 -9.20 -5.21
C MET A 102 -28.37 -9.75 -6.34
N LYS A 103 -27.67 -10.87 -6.10
CA LYS A 103 -26.92 -11.60 -7.14
C LYS A 103 -27.75 -11.79 -8.43
N GLY A 104 -29.01 -12.19 -8.27
CA GLY A 104 -29.90 -12.46 -9.40
C GLY A 104 -30.25 -11.23 -10.26
N ASP A 105 -30.04 -10.01 -9.77
CA ASP A 105 -30.28 -8.78 -10.55
C ASP A 105 -29.27 -8.65 -11.69
N TYR A 106 -28.00 -8.76 -11.34
CA TYR A 106 -26.88 -8.71 -12.28
C TYR A 106 -26.86 -9.92 -13.20
N ASP A 107 -27.11 -11.11 -12.65
CA ASP A 107 -27.23 -12.32 -13.47
C ASP A 107 -28.37 -12.21 -14.50
N ALA A 108 -29.47 -11.51 -14.17
CA ALA A 108 -30.55 -11.24 -15.12
C ALA A 108 -30.10 -10.27 -16.23
N TRP A 109 -29.28 -9.25 -15.90
CA TRP A 109 -28.70 -8.37 -16.93
C TRP A 109 -27.82 -9.17 -17.89
N SER A 110 -26.95 -10.04 -17.37
CA SER A 110 -26.11 -10.91 -18.17
C SER A 110 -26.93 -11.89 -19.03
N LYS A 111 -27.96 -12.54 -18.46
CA LYS A 111 -28.88 -13.42 -19.20
C LYS A 111 -29.64 -12.70 -20.32
N ALA A 112 -29.86 -11.39 -20.19
CA ALA A 112 -30.43 -10.57 -21.25
C ALA A 112 -29.45 -10.25 -22.40
N GLY A 113 -28.26 -10.87 -22.42
CA GLY A 113 -27.24 -10.70 -23.45
C GLY A 113 -26.16 -9.67 -23.12
N ASN A 114 -26.15 -9.12 -21.90
CA ASN A 114 -25.14 -8.16 -21.46
C ASN A 114 -23.96 -8.89 -20.80
N ASN A 115 -23.16 -9.56 -21.61
CA ASN A 115 -21.97 -10.28 -21.13
C ASN A 115 -21.03 -9.35 -20.35
N GLY A 116 -20.45 -9.84 -19.24
CA GLY A 116 -19.61 -9.04 -18.34
C GLY A 116 -20.36 -8.28 -17.24
N TRP A 117 -21.68 -8.48 -17.13
CA TRP A 117 -22.52 -7.85 -16.11
C TRP A 117 -23.17 -8.84 -15.15
N SER A 118 -22.70 -10.10 -15.08
CA SER A 118 -23.16 -11.05 -14.05
C SER A 118 -22.70 -10.60 -12.66
N TYR A 119 -23.28 -11.15 -11.59
CA TYR A 119 -22.83 -10.77 -10.24
C TYR A 119 -21.36 -11.11 -10.00
N GLU A 120 -20.90 -12.22 -10.57
CA GLU A 120 -19.50 -12.64 -10.52
C GLU A 120 -18.58 -11.62 -11.19
N ASP A 121 -19.01 -11.07 -12.34
CA ASP A 121 -18.26 -10.04 -13.05
C ASP A 121 -18.22 -8.71 -12.28
N VAL A 122 -19.33 -8.34 -11.61
CA VAL A 122 -19.45 -7.01 -10.96
C VAL A 122 -19.00 -6.97 -9.50
N LEU A 123 -18.99 -8.10 -8.78
CA LEU A 123 -18.57 -8.19 -7.38
C LEU A 123 -17.14 -7.65 -7.13
N PRO A 124 -16.14 -7.91 -7.98
CA PRO A 124 -14.81 -7.31 -7.85
C PRO A 124 -14.83 -5.78 -7.84
N TYR A 125 -15.73 -5.15 -8.60
CA TYR A 125 -15.86 -3.69 -8.67
C TYR A 125 -16.52 -3.11 -7.42
N PHE A 126 -17.50 -3.82 -6.84
CA PHE A 126 -18.02 -3.48 -5.52
C PHE A 126 -16.93 -3.51 -4.46
N LYS A 127 -16.14 -4.60 -4.43
CA LYS A 127 -15.01 -4.75 -3.49
C LYS A 127 -13.94 -3.68 -3.69
N LYS A 128 -13.57 -3.38 -4.95
CA LYS A 128 -12.55 -2.36 -5.28
C LYS A 128 -12.89 -0.97 -4.77
N SER A 129 -14.16 -0.61 -4.74
CA SER A 129 -14.60 0.71 -4.26
C SER A 129 -14.74 0.76 -2.75
N GLN A 130 -14.86 -0.38 -2.07
CA GLN A 130 -15.24 -0.49 -0.67
C GLN A 130 -14.04 -0.43 0.30
N ASP A 131 -14.26 0.27 1.41
CA ASP A 131 -13.45 0.21 2.63
C ASP A 131 -14.34 -0.18 3.82
N MET A 132 -14.42 -1.48 4.09
CA MET A 132 -15.25 -2.03 5.16
C MET A 132 -14.59 -1.88 6.54
N THR A 133 -15.31 -1.30 7.49
CA THR A 133 -14.84 -1.15 8.87
C THR A 133 -15.14 -2.36 9.76
N SER A 134 -16.14 -3.18 9.43
CA SER A 134 -16.48 -4.37 10.20
C SER A 134 -15.46 -5.51 9.98
N GLU A 135 -14.70 -5.83 11.03
CA GLU A 135 -13.75 -6.96 11.02
C GLU A 135 -14.45 -8.31 10.83
N THR A 136 -15.68 -8.45 11.33
CA THR A 136 -16.45 -9.70 11.19
C THR A 136 -16.78 -9.98 9.73
N LEU A 137 -17.19 -8.95 8.99
CA LEU A 137 -17.55 -9.05 7.58
C LEU A 137 -16.34 -9.12 6.63
N LEU A 138 -15.13 -8.87 7.16
CA LEU A 138 -13.85 -9.05 6.44
C LEU A 138 -13.29 -10.47 6.59
N ARG A 139 -13.88 -11.32 7.44
CA ARG A 139 -13.45 -12.71 7.59
C ARG A 139 -13.71 -13.49 6.31
N LYS A 140 -12.74 -14.35 5.98
CA LYS A 140 -12.84 -15.27 4.86
C LYS A 140 -13.88 -16.36 5.16
N ASP A 141 -14.67 -16.71 4.15
CA ASP A 141 -15.54 -17.88 4.21
C ASP A 141 -14.73 -19.19 4.13
N SER A 142 -15.42 -20.33 4.15
CA SER A 142 -14.81 -21.66 4.09
C SER A 142 -13.94 -21.92 2.85
N ASN A 143 -14.09 -21.12 1.79
CA ASN A 143 -13.33 -21.22 0.55
C ASN A 143 -12.17 -20.21 0.49
N GLY A 144 -11.98 -19.39 1.54
CA GLY A 144 -10.93 -18.38 1.58
C GLY A 144 -11.31 -17.04 0.94
N ASP A 145 -12.58 -16.87 0.54
CA ASP A 145 -13.10 -15.69 -0.14
C ASP A 145 -13.81 -14.72 0.81
N THR A 146 -13.91 -13.45 0.43
CA THR A 146 -14.62 -12.41 1.19
C THR A 146 -15.67 -11.72 0.32
N TYR A 147 -16.87 -11.47 0.86
CA TYR A 147 -17.91 -10.65 0.19
C TYR A 147 -17.60 -9.15 0.26
N HIS A 148 -16.67 -8.75 1.13
CA HIS A 148 -16.26 -7.36 1.37
C HIS A 148 -14.75 -7.20 1.26
N ALA A 149 -14.30 -5.94 1.12
CA ALA A 149 -12.89 -5.58 1.07
C ALA A 149 -12.60 -4.31 1.88
N ARG A 150 -11.33 -4.12 2.21
CA ARG A 150 -10.77 -2.94 2.87
C ARG A 150 -9.81 -2.23 1.89
N GLY A 151 -9.64 -0.92 2.06
CA GLY A 151 -8.65 -0.12 1.30
C GLY A 151 -9.20 0.60 0.08
N GLY A 152 -10.49 0.44 -0.25
CA GLY A 152 -11.15 1.25 -1.27
C GLY A 152 -11.43 2.70 -0.81
N PRO A 153 -11.77 3.61 -1.73
CA PRO A 153 -12.05 5.01 -1.39
C PRO A 153 -13.38 5.26 -0.67
N LEU A 154 -14.36 4.34 -0.74
CA LEU A 154 -15.69 4.47 -0.14
C LEU A 154 -15.77 3.73 1.19
N THR A 155 -15.65 4.45 2.30
CA THR A 155 -15.72 3.88 3.65
C THR A 155 -17.17 3.51 4.00
N LEU A 156 -17.34 2.32 4.59
CA LEU A 156 -18.62 1.79 5.06
C LEU A 156 -18.56 1.50 6.56
N GLU A 157 -19.51 2.05 7.31
CA GLU A 157 -19.64 1.89 8.77
C GLU A 157 -21.04 1.40 9.13
N GLU A 158 -21.16 0.53 10.12
CA GLU A 158 -22.46 0.14 10.68
C GLU A 158 -23.02 1.34 11.44
N TYR A 159 -24.32 1.61 11.31
CA TYR A 159 -24.96 2.61 12.17
C TYR A 159 -25.03 2.12 13.62
N GLU A 160 -25.06 3.08 14.56
CA GLU A 160 -25.28 2.77 15.97
C GLU A 160 -26.61 2.02 16.15
N ARG A 161 -26.55 0.86 16.81
CA ARG A 161 -27.73 0.03 17.06
C ARG A 161 -28.68 0.73 18.03
N THR A 162 -29.96 0.72 17.69
CA THR A 162 -31.00 1.36 18.50
C THR A 162 -31.85 0.29 19.18
N GLU A 163 -32.37 0.59 20.38
CA GLU A 163 -33.32 -0.30 21.07
C GLU A 163 -34.52 -0.65 20.17
N PHE A 164 -34.98 0.33 19.37
CA PHE A 164 -36.06 0.12 18.43
C PHE A 164 -35.68 -0.82 17.27
N GLY A 165 -34.47 -0.67 16.72
CA GLY A 165 -33.94 -1.60 15.72
C GLY A 165 -33.96 -3.04 16.24
N GLU A 166 -33.53 -3.27 17.47
CA GLU A 166 -33.54 -4.60 18.10
C GLU A 166 -34.97 -5.14 18.28
N ILE A 167 -35.93 -4.29 18.62
CA ILE A 167 -37.36 -4.67 18.70
C ILE A 167 -37.88 -5.12 17.33
N ILE A 168 -37.54 -4.40 16.26
CA ILE A 168 -37.94 -4.78 14.89
C ILE A 168 -37.32 -6.13 14.50
N LEU A 169 -36.04 -6.36 14.82
CA LEU A 169 -35.37 -7.63 14.59
C LEU A 169 -36.02 -8.79 15.38
N GLN A 170 -36.50 -8.53 16.59
CA GLN A 170 -37.27 -9.52 17.37
C GLN A 170 -38.65 -9.79 16.75
N ALA A 171 -39.36 -8.75 16.31
CA ALA A 171 -40.66 -8.88 15.67
C ALA A 171 -40.57 -9.69 14.36
N ALA A 172 -39.55 -9.41 13.54
CA ALA A 172 -39.27 -10.17 12.32
C ALA A 172 -39.05 -11.65 12.61
N LYS A 173 -38.27 -11.95 13.66
CA LYS A 173 -38.01 -13.32 14.12
C LYS A 173 -39.27 -14.05 14.60
N GLU A 174 -40.18 -13.36 15.30
CA GLU A 174 -41.48 -13.93 15.70
C GLU A 174 -42.35 -14.35 14.51
N LEU A 175 -42.22 -13.63 13.38
CA LEU A 175 -42.90 -13.97 12.13
C LEU A 175 -42.16 -15.02 11.29
N GLY A 176 -41.03 -15.55 11.78
CA GLY A 176 -40.25 -16.58 11.09
C GLY A 176 -39.22 -16.05 10.09
N TYR A 177 -38.91 -14.75 10.10
CA TYR A 177 -37.84 -14.19 9.27
C TYR A 177 -36.49 -14.24 9.99
N GLU A 178 -35.42 -14.43 9.21
CA GLU A 178 -34.06 -14.47 9.72
C GLU A 178 -33.52 -13.05 9.99
N ASN A 179 -32.74 -12.92 11.06
CA ASN A 179 -31.93 -11.73 11.32
C ASN A 179 -30.55 -11.98 10.72
N LEU A 180 -30.20 -11.23 9.69
CA LEU A 180 -28.95 -11.36 8.97
C LEU A 180 -27.87 -10.47 9.60
N ASP A 181 -26.63 -10.93 9.51
CA ASP A 181 -25.46 -10.11 9.85
C ASP A 181 -25.03 -9.19 8.70
N ASP A 182 -25.39 -9.54 7.45
CA ASP A 182 -24.97 -8.83 6.24
C ASP A 182 -25.99 -8.93 5.11
N LEU A 183 -26.53 -7.79 4.68
CA LEU A 183 -27.48 -7.67 3.57
C LEU A 183 -26.84 -7.80 2.18
N ASN A 184 -25.51 -7.72 2.11
CA ASN A 184 -24.71 -7.81 0.89
C ASN A 184 -23.97 -9.15 0.77
N GLY A 185 -24.25 -10.07 1.70
CA GLY A 185 -23.60 -11.37 1.83
C GLY A 185 -24.26 -12.44 0.97
N LYS A 186 -23.98 -13.70 1.29
CA LYS A 186 -24.50 -14.86 0.55
C LYS A 186 -26.02 -15.02 0.69
N HIS A 187 -26.56 -14.71 1.86
CA HIS A 187 -27.99 -14.78 2.18
C HIS A 187 -28.50 -13.36 2.40
N GLN A 188 -29.50 -12.96 1.61
CA GLN A 188 -29.95 -11.55 1.54
C GLN A 188 -31.46 -11.38 1.79
N LEU A 189 -32.17 -12.47 2.15
CA LEU A 189 -33.58 -12.46 2.54
C LEU A 189 -33.68 -12.48 4.07
N GLY A 190 -34.27 -11.45 4.66
CA GLY A 190 -34.30 -11.27 6.11
C GLY A 190 -34.13 -9.82 6.52
N PHE A 191 -33.85 -9.58 7.80
CA PHE A 191 -33.75 -8.25 8.41
C PHE A 191 -32.37 -8.05 9.03
N ALA A 192 -31.78 -6.86 8.92
CA ALA A 192 -30.47 -6.57 9.49
C ALA A 192 -30.28 -5.08 9.81
N ASN A 193 -29.30 -4.79 10.66
CA ASN A 193 -28.76 -3.44 10.75
C ASN A 193 -28.05 -3.05 9.43
N VAL A 194 -28.24 -1.80 9.01
CA VAL A 194 -27.68 -1.32 7.73
C VAL A 194 -26.30 -0.70 7.91
N PHE A 195 -25.47 -0.86 6.88
CA PHE A 195 -24.23 -0.12 6.74
C PHE A 195 -24.48 1.17 5.97
N GLY A 196 -23.84 2.25 6.41
CA GLY A 196 -23.86 3.55 5.75
C GLY A 196 -22.56 3.84 5.02
N THR A 197 -22.61 4.61 3.93
CA THR A 197 -21.43 5.25 3.34
C THR A 197 -20.96 6.39 4.24
N LEU A 198 -20.22 6.05 5.29
CA LEU A 198 -19.77 6.92 6.36
C LEU A 198 -18.25 6.83 6.54
N ARG A 199 -17.63 7.91 6.99
CA ARG A 199 -16.23 7.94 7.43
C ARG A 199 -16.15 8.74 8.72
N ASN A 200 -15.82 8.05 9.81
CA ASN A 200 -15.77 8.57 11.16
C ASN A 200 -17.07 9.31 11.52
N GLY A 201 -18.22 8.66 11.33
CA GLY A 201 -19.56 9.21 11.64
C GLY A 201 -20.01 10.40 10.78
N THR A 202 -19.25 10.77 9.74
CA THR A 202 -19.63 11.78 8.74
C THR A 202 -19.98 11.12 7.41
N ARG A 203 -20.80 11.76 6.58
CA ARG A 203 -21.09 11.27 5.23
C ARG A 203 -19.81 11.06 4.43
N CYS A 204 -19.71 9.92 3.76
CA CYS A 204 -18.69 9.62 2.76
C CYS A 204 -19.31 9.62 1.35
N SER A 205 -19.56 10.81 0.79
CA SER A 205 -20.09 10.98 -0.58
C SER A 205 -19.06 10.57 -1.64
N THR A 206 -19.48 10.42 -2.90
CA THR A 206 -18.53 10.09 -3.98
C THR A 206 -17.55 11.22 -4.28
N ALA A 207 -17.91 12.49 -4.01
CA ALA A 207 -16.96 13.60 -4.05
C ALA A 207 -15.87 13.48 -2.97
N LYS A 208 -16.23 13.03 -1.77
CA LYS A 208 -15.29 12.84 -0.65
C LYS A 208 -14.44 11.58 -0.84
N ALA A 209 -15.04 10.51 -1.34
CA ALA A 209 -14.39 9.23 -1.58
C ALA A 209 -13.42 9.30 -2.78
N PHE A 210 -13.86 9.84 -3.92
CA PHE A 210 -13.12 9.70 -5.19
C PHE A 210 -12.48 11.01 -5.65
N LEU A 211 -13.20 12.13 -5.62
CA LEU A 211 -12.67 13.40 -6.14
C LEU A 211 -11.69 14.07 -5.18
N SER A 212 -11.94 14.02 -3.87
CA SER A 212 -11.10 14.69 -2.87
C SER A 212 -9.67 14.14 -2.82
N PRO A 213 -9.42 12.83 -2.95
CA PRO A 213 -8.06 12.31 -3.14
C PRO A 213 -7.47 12.63 -4.52
N ALA A 214 -8.29 12.64 -5.58
CA ALA A 214 -7.83 12.87 -6.95
C ALA A 214 -7.56 14.35 -7.28
N LYS A 215 -8.02 15.30 -6.46
CA LYS A 215 -7.93 16.74 -6.73
C LYS A 215 -6.50 17.28 -6.89
N PHE A 216 -5.49 16.55 -6.41
CA PHE A 216 -4.08 16.92 -6.50
C PHE A 216 -3.42 16.48 -7.81
N ARG A 217 -4.14 15.74 -8.66
CA ARG A 217 -3.62 15.27 -9.94
C ARG A 217 -3.73 16.37 -10.99
N GLU A 218 -2.61 16.75 -11.58
CA GLU A 218 -2.53 17.83 -12.56
C GLU A 218 -3.31 17.54 -13.85
N ASN A 219 -3.58 16.27 -14.16
CA ASN A 219 -4.29 15.84 -15.35
C ASN A 219 -5.82 15.75 -15.18
N LEU A 220 -6.36 16.05 -13.99
CA LEU A 220 -7.80 16.12 -13.73
C LEU A 220 -8.25 17.57 -13.56
N HIS A 221 -9.07 18.06 -14.50
CA HIS A 221 -9.69 19.38 -14.42
C HIS A 221 -11.16 19.25 -14.04
N VAL A 222 -11.60 20.00 -13.03
CA VAL A 222 -13.00 20.00 -12.58
C VAL A 222 -13.60 21.38 -12.82
N ALA A 223 -14.63 21.45 -13.67
CA ALA A 223 -15.38 22.66 -13.94
C ALA A 223 -16.73 22.61 -13.22
N LYS A 224 -16.88 23.48 -12.21
CA LYS A 224 -18.12 23.67 -11.44
C LYS A 224 -18.99 24.74 -12.10
N TYR A 225 -20.29 24.70 -11.84
CA TYR A 225 -21.27 25.59 -12.45
C TYR A 225 -21.21 25.56 -13.99
N ALA A 226 -20.91 24.40 -14.55
CA ALA A 226 -20.80 24.11 -15.97
C ALA A 226 -22.00 23.24 -16.40
N HIS A 227 -23.07 23.88 -16.87
CA HIS A 227 -24.28 23.19 -17.30
C HIS A 227 -24.13 22.74 -18.76
N VAL A 228 -23.92 21.45 -18.99
CA VAL A 228 -23.83 20.88 -20.35
C VAL A 228 -25.18 20.96 -21.07
N THR A 229 -25.20 21.58 -22.25
CA THR A 229 -26.43 21.78 -23.04
C THR A 229 -26.63 20.67 -24.07
N ARG A 230 -25.56 20.25 -24.75
CA ARG A 230 -25.57 19.18 -25.77
C ARG A 230 -24.16 18.72 -26.14
N ILE A 231 -24.08 17.60 -26.84
CA ILE A 231 -22.88 17.08 -27.48
C ILE A 231 -22.91 17.47 -28.96
N LEU A 232 -21.80 17.99 -29.47
CA LEU A 232 -21.66 18.34 -30.89
C LEU A 232 -21.16 17.12 -31.65
N ILE A 233 -21.92 16.74 -32.69
CA ILE A 233 -21.71 15.53 -33.49
C ILE A 233 -21.57 15.94 -34.95
N ASN A 234 -20.66 15.29 -35.67
CA ASN A 234 -20.55 15.47 -37.11
C ASN A 234 -21.59 14.57 -37.81
N ASP A 235 -22.50 15.19 -38.55
CA ASP A 235 -23.64 14.50 -39.18
C ASP A 235 -23.25 13.43 -40.20
N GLN A 236 -22.10 13.60 -40.88
CA GLN A 236 -21.65 12.66 -41.92
C GLN A 236 -20.94 11.45 -41.32
N THR A 237 -20.04 11.69 -40.36
CA THR A 237 -19.21 10.65 -39.74
C THR A 237 -19.85 10.01 -38.51
N LYS A 238 -20.94 10.58 -38.01
CA LYS A 238 -21.61 10.20 -36.75
C LYS A 238 -20.64 10.10 -35.58
N THR A 239 -19.69 11.04 -35.52
CA THR A 239 -18.64 11.08 -34.49
C THR A 239 -18.79 12.35 -33.65
N ALA A 240 -18.88 12.17 -32.34
CA ALA A 240 -18.89 13.26 -31.37
C ALA A 240 -17.49 13.85 -31.22
N HIS A 241 -17.40 15.18 -31.13
CA HIS A 241 -16.10 15.88 -31.13
C HIS A 241 -16.01 17.03 -30.13
N SER A 242 -17.12 17.50 -29.57
CA SER A 242 -17.11 18.56 -28.55
C SER A 242 -18.35 18.51 -27.66
N VAL A 243 -18.24 19.12 -26.48
CA VAL A 243 -19.36 19.32 -25.55
C VAL A 243 -19.65 20.81 -25.43
N GLU A 244 -20.91 21.19 -25.65
CA GLU A 244 -21.40 22.56 -25.44
C GLU A 244 -21.90 22.71 -24.01
N LEU A 245 -21.50 23.79 -23.34
CA LEU A 245 -21.88 24.05 -21.95
C LEU A 245 -22.11 25.54 -21.69
N ARG A 246 -22.99 25.83 -20.74
CA ARG A 246 -23.26 27.16 -20.22
C ARG A 246 -22.56 27.35 -18.88
N GLY A 247 -21.68 28.35 -18.80
CA GLY A 247 -21.02 28.73 -17.56
C GLY A 247 -21.90 29.55 -16.61
N LYS A 248 -21.41 29.80 -15.39
CA LYS A 248 -22.11 30.59 -14.36
C LYS A 248 -22.48 32.01 -14.80
N ASP A 249 -21.67 32.64 -15.66
CA ASP A 249 -21.92 33.96 -16.24
C ASP A 249 -22.92 33.95 -17.41
N GLY A 250 -23.48 32.77 -17.71
CA GLY A 250 -24.45 32.57 -18.78
C GLY A 250 -23.83 32.41 -20.17
N LYS A 251 -22.49 32.53 -20.30
CA LYS A 251 -21.80 32.35 -21.58
C LYS A 251 -21.78 30.88 -22.00
N ILE A 252 -21.82 30.68 -23.32
CA ILE A 252 -21.73 29.37 -23.93
C ILE A 252 -20.28 29.09 -24.32
N PHE A 253 -19.80 27.90 -23.97
CA PHE A 253 -18.47 27.38 -24.30
C PHE A 253 -18.63 26.07 -25.05
N SER A 254 -17.66 25.77 -25.90
CA SER A 254 -17.51 24.45 -26.52
C SER A 254 -16.13 23.92 -26.18
N VAL A 255 -16.07 22.68 -25.69
CA VAL A 255 -14.80 22.03 -25.30
C VAL A 255 -14.62 20.77 -26.13
N LYS A 256 -13.47 20.67 -26.81
CA LYS A 256 -13.14 19.52 -27.65
C LYS A 256 -12.63 18.34 -26.84
N PHE A 257 -12.85 17.15 -27.37
CA PHE A 257 -12.25 15.94 -26.85
C PHE A 257 -11.73 15.03 -27.96
N ARG A 258 -10.70 14.26 -27.65
CA ARG A 258 -10.03 13.36 -28.60
C ARG A 258 -10.63 11.98 -28.65
N ASN A 259 -10.89 11.37 -27.49
CA ASN A 259 -11.31 9.97 -27.42
C ASN A 259 -12.82 9.87 -27.27
N GLU A 260 -13.33 10.14 -26.07
CA GLU A 260 -14.74 9.92 -25.74
C GLU A 260 -15.27 10.96 -24.75
N VAL A 261 -16.56 11.28 -24.89
CA VAL A 261 -17.36 11.90 -23.83
C VAL A 261 -18.16 10.81 -23.11
N ILE A 262 -18.12 10.82 -21.78
CA ILE A 262 -18.84 9.90 -20.92
C ILE A 262 -19.93 10.67 -20.18
N LEU A 263 -21.19 10.36 -20.49
CA LEU A 263 -22.34 10.90 -19.78
C LEU A 263 -22.55 10.15 -18.46
N SER A 264 -22.53 10.91 -17.37
CA SER A 264 -22.81 10.46 -16.01
C SER A 264 -23.74 11.42 -15.28
N ALA A 265 -24.66 12.03 -16.02
CA ALA A 265 -25.60 13.05 -15.53
C ALA A 265 -26.87 12.44 -14.88
N GLY A 266 -26.96 11.11 -14.82
CA GLY A 266 -28.03 10.36 -14.19
C GLY A 266 -29.24 10.14 -15.10
N SER A 267 -30.21 9.39 -14.59
CA SER A 267 -31.38 8.92 -15.35
C SER A 267 -32.32 10.00 -15.87
N ILE A 268 -32.10 11.27 -15.53
CA ILE A 268 -32.90 12.40 -16.00
C ILE A 268 -32.11 13.21 -17.03
N ASN A 269 -30.88 13.60 -16.69
CA ASN A 269 -30.14 14.57 -17.49
C ASN A 269 -29.33 13.90 -18.61
N SER A 270 -28.88 12.64 -18.43
CA SER A 270 -28.22 11.90 -19.51
C SER A 270 -29.13 11.69 -20.73
N PRO A 271 -30.38 11.19 -20.60
CA PRO A 271 -31.29 11.11 -21.75
C PRO A 271 -31.69 12.49 -22.29
N GLN A 272 -31.82 13.52 -21.43
CA GLN A 272 -32.07 14.89 -21.87
C GLN A 272 -30.93 15.42 -22.76
N ILE A 273 -29.68 15.27 -22.35
CA ILE A 273 -28.50 15.71 -23.12
C ILE A 273 -28.41 14.94 -24.43
N LEU A 274 -28.64 13.62 -24.44
CA LEU A 274 -28.68 12.82 -25.67
C LEU A 274 -29.76 13.33 -26.63
N MET A 275 -30.99 13.54 -26.16
CA MET A 275 -32.07 14.06 -27.00
C MET A 275 -31.78 15.46 -27.53
N LEU A 276 -31.21 16.35 -26.71
CA LEU A 276 -30.77 17.69 -27.14
C LEU A 276 -29.60 17.66 -28.15
N SER A 277 -28.87 16.55 -28.18
CA SER A 277 -27.81 16.25 -29.17
C SER A 277 -28.36 15.56 -30.42
N GLY A 278 -29.68 15.39 -30.54
CA GLY A 278 -30.34 14.72 -31.66
C GLY A 278 -30.30 13.19 -31.61
N ILE A 279 -30.05 12.60 -30.43
CA ILE A 279 -30.04 11.14 -30.21
C ILE A 279 -31.25 10.77 -29.33
N GLY A 280 -32.26 10.14 -29.91
CA GLY A 280 -33.45 9.70 -29.18
C GLY A 280 -34.67 9.43 -30.06
N PRO A 281 -35.88 9.43 -29.48
CA PRO A 281 -37.12 9.12 -30.21
C PRO A 281 -37.38 10.09 -31.35
N GLN A 282 -37.38 9.59 -32.58
CA GLN A 282 -37.31 10.41 -33.79
C GLN A 282 -38.54 11.31 -33.97
N GLU A 283 -39.72 10.81 -33.63
CA GLU A 283 -40.98 11.56 -33.72
C GLU A 283 -41.00 12.71 -32.73
N HIS A 284 -40.64 12.44 -31.46
CA HIS A 284 -40.57 13.46 -30.41
C HIS A 284 -39.55 14.55 -30.73
N LEU A 285 -38.35 14.17 -31.19
CA LEU A 285 -37.31 15.14 -31.58
C LEU A 285 -37.78 16.07 -32.70
N LYS A 286 -38.47 15.54 -33.72
CA LYS A 286 -39.04 16.35 -34.80
C LYS A 286 -40.15 17.27 -34.31
N GLU A 287 -41.03 16.80 -33.42
CA GLU A 287 -42.13 17.57 -32.83
C GLU A 287 -41.63 18.86 -32.14
N ILE A 288 -40.51 18.77 -31.43
CA ILE A 288 -39.91 19.90 -30.69
C ILE A 288 -38.84 20.66 -31.50
N GLY A 289 -38.67 20.34 -32.78
CA GLY A 289 -37.77 21.06 -33.70
C GLY A 289 -36.28 20.71 -33.61
N ILE A 290 -35.93 19.51 -33.11
CA ILE A 290 -34.55 19.00 -33.05
C ILE A 290 -34.34 17.98 -34.17
N GLN A 291 -33.28 18.18 -34.97
CA GLN A 291 -32.96 17.27 -36.06
C GLN A 291 -32.36 15.95 -35.52
N PRO A 292 -32.96 14.77 -35.82
CA PRO A 292 -32.41 13.49 -35.41
C PRO A 292 -31.11 13.14 -36.14
N ILE A 293 -30.08 12.70 -35.41
CA ILE A 293 -28.75 12.36 -35.95
C ILE A 293 -28.60 10.86 -36.25
N VAL A 294 -29.30 9.99 -35.51
CA VAL A 294 -29.25 8.52 -35.69
C VAL A 294 -30.64 7.92 -35.88
N LYS A 295 -30.67 6.62 -36.23
CA LYS A 295 -31.90 5.82 -36.26
C LYS A 295 -32.56 5.85 -34.89
N ASN A 296 -33.90 5.84 -34.86
CA ASN A 296 -34.74 5.89 -33.66
C ASN A 296 -34.19 5.02 -32.51
N LEU A 297 -33.72 5.67 -31.43
CA LEU A 297 -33.29 5.01 -30.19
C LEU A 297 -34.28 5.36 -29.07
N ASN A 298 -34.58 4.39 -28.21
CA ASN A 298 -35.54 4.53 -27.11
C ASN A 298 -34.96 5.29 -25.89
N VAL A 299 -34.22 6.37 -26.16
CA VAL A 299 -33.70 7.29 -25.13
C VAL A 299 -34.87 7.90 -24.37
N GLY A 300 -34.82 7.82 -23.04
CA GLY A 300 -35.86 8.32 -22.15
C GLY A 300 -36.90 7.26 -21.76
N GLU A 301 -37.03 6.15 -22.49
CA GLU A 301 -37.97 5.06 -22.17
C GLU A 301 -37.42 4.12 -21.08
N ASN A 302 -38.22 3.15 -20.61
CA ASN A 302 -37.82 2.17 -19.57
C ASN A 302 -37.42 2.81 -18.22
N LEU A 303 -37.96 3.99 -17.89
CA LEU A 303 -37.75 4.60 -16.59
C LEU A 303 -38.34 3.70 -15.50
N GLN A 304 -37.53 3.37 -14.51
CA GLN A 304 -37.93 2.56 -13.37
C GLN A 304 -37.56 3.29 -12.08
N ASP A 305 -38.38 3.15 -11.05
CA ASP A 305 -38.10 3.73 -9.74
C ASP A 305 -38.75 2.87 -8.65
N HIS A 306 -38.16 2.87 -7.46
CA HIS A 306 -38.73 2.20 -6.31
C HIS A 306 -39.88 3.02 -5.74
N LEU A 307 -41.06 2.42 -5.70
CA LEU A 307 -42.26 3.02 -5.13
C LEU A 307 -42.32 2.70 -3.64
N ILE A 308 -42.61 3.70 -2.82
CA ILE A 308 -42.82 3.56 -1.38
C ILE A 308 -44.22 3.96 -0.97
N PHE A 309 -44.68 3.39 0.13
CA PHE A 309 -45.88 3.83 0.82
C PHE A 309 -45.55 4.31 2.23
N THR A 310 -45.97 5.52 2.55
CA THR A 310 -45.71 6.18 3.85
C THR A 310 -46.91 6.10 4.79
N GLY A 311 -48.03 5.48 4.36
CA GLY A 311 -49.29 5.47 5.11
C GLY A 311 -49.47 4.32 6.11
N ALA A 312 -48.54 3.37 6.19
CA ALA A 312 -48.58 2.32 7.21
C ALA A 312 -48.06 2.85 8.56
N MET A 313 -48.94 3.59 9.25
CA MET A 313 -48.66 4.30 10.50
C MET A 313 -49.18 3.55 11.73
N PHE A 314 -48.35 3.46 12.75
CA PHE A 314 -48.70 2.80 14.01
C PHE A 314 -48.32 3.67 15.21
N ALA A 315 -49.29 3.91 16.09
CA ALA A 315 -49.09 4.64 17.33
C ALA A 315 -48.55 3.72 18.44
N THR A 316 -47.74 4.28 19.34
CA THR A 316 -47.23 3.61 20.54
C THR A 316 -47.14 4.58 21.72
N LYS A 317 -46.96 4.07 22.96
CA LYS A 317 -46.52 4.85 24.13
C LYS A 317 -45.05 4.56 24.44
N ALA A 318 -44.17 4.73 23.47
CA ALA A 318 -42.77 4.40 23.67
C ALA A 318 -42.07 5.46 24.56
N SER A 319 -41.12 5.01 25.38
CA SER A 319 -40.44 5.84 26.38
C SER A 319 -39.60 6.97 25.77
N GLU A 320 -39.23 7.97 26.57
CA GLU A 320 -38.42 9.15 26.18
C GLU A 320 -37.12 8.84 25.41
N ASN A 321 -36.65 7.59 25.42
CA ASN A 321 -35.41 7.11 24.79
C ASN A 321 -35.47 6.93 23.26
N TYR A 322 -36.64 6.97 22.62
CA TYR A 322 -36.77 6.82 21.15
C TYR A 322 -36.87 8.17 20.41
N ARG A 323 -36.74 9.29 21.13
CA ARG A 323 -36.88 10.64 20.58
C ARG A 323 -35.69 11.02 19.70
N LEU A 324 -35.86 10.89 18.39
CA LEU A 324 -35.07 11.63 17.40
C LEU A 324 -35.72 13.00 17.14
N SER A 325 -36.02 13.80 18.18
CA SER A 325 -36.50 15.17 17.94
C SER A 325 -35.32 16.09 17.56
N PRO A 326 -35.45 16.96 16.55
CA PRO A 326 -34.36 17.77 16.01
C PRO A 326 -33.96 19.00 16.87
N LEU A 327 -34.50 19.16 18.09
CA LEU A 327 -34.06 20.20 19.02
C LEU A 327 -32.99 19.65 19.96
N GLN A 328 -31.82 19.58 19.35
CA GLN A 328 -30.53 19.11 19.82
C GLN A 328 -30.19 19.67 21.21
N THR A 329 -30.18 18.79 22.20
CA THR A 329 -29.56 19.11 23.50
C THR A 329 -28.07 19.42 23.27
N LEU A 330 -27.46 20.23 24.15
CA LEU A 330 -26.01 20.48 24.09
C LEU A 330 -25.21 19.16 24.10
N ASP A 331 -25.72 18.11 24.74
CA ASP A 331 -25.12 16.78 24.75
C ASP A 331 -25.09 16.13 23.37
N THR A 332 -26.15 16.26 22.56
CA THR A 332 -26.19 15.74 21.18
C THR A 332 -25.14 16.41 20.30
N TYR A 333 -25.02 17.74 20.37
CA TYR A 333 -23.96 18.48 19.66
C TYR A 333 -22.58 18.08 20.17
N TYR A 334 -22.41 17.99 21.49
CA TYR A 334 -21.14 17.62 22.10
C TYR A 334 -20.68 16.23 21.65
N LYS A 335 -21.56 15.22 21.70
CA LYS A 335 -21.26 13.85 21.24
C LYS A 335 -20.82 13.83 19.77
N TYR A 336 -21.53 14.56 18.90
CA TYR A 336 -21.18 14.60 17.48
C TYR A 336 -19.90 15.41 17.18
N LEU A 337 -19.70 16.54 17.85
CA LEU A 337 -18.52 17.39 17.65
C LEU A 337 -17.25 16.79 18.24
N SER A 338 -17.35 16.11 19.39
CA SER A 338 -16.19 15.52 20.09
C SER A 338 -15.87 14.11 19.65
N ARG A 339 -16.88 13.26 19.41
CA ARG A 339 -16.71 11.81 19.19
C ARG A 339 -17.28 11.32 17.86
N ARG A 340 -17.92 12.20 17.07
CA ARG A 340 -18.59 11.84 15.81
C ARG A 340 -19.59 10.69 15.97
N SER A 341 -20.28 10.64 17.11
CA SER A 341 -21.22 9.58 17.47
C SER A 341 -22.58 10.14 17.89
N GLY A 342 -23.56 9.25 18.11
CA GLY A 342 -24.89 9.60 18.57
C GLY A 342 -25.86 9.97 17.43
N PRO A 343 -27.01 10.58 17.76
CA PRO A 343 -28.12 10.75 16.80
C PRO A 343 -27.75 11.48 15.50
N LEU A 344 -26.81 12.44 15.54
CA LEU A 344 -26.40 13.22 14.37
C LEU A 344 -25.56 12.41 13.36
N SER A 345 -24.91 11.31 13.77
CA SER A 345 -24.20 10.40 12.86
C SER A 345 -25.12 9.36 12.20
N THR A 346 -26.42 9.38 12.49
CA THR A 346 -27.42 8.45 11.92
C THR A 346 -28.30 9.10 10.85
N HIS A 347 -28.86 8.32 9.93
CA HIS A 347 -29.72 8.82 8.85
C HIS A 347 -31.21 8.69 9.22
N PHE A 348 -31.75 9.68 9.94
CA PHE A 348 -33.19 9.78 10.21
C PHE A 348 -33.84 8.52 10.86
N GLY A 349 -33.05 7.72 11.59
CA GLY A 349 -33.54 6.60 12.42
C GLY A 349 -33.72 5.23 11.73
N ALA A 350 -33.51 5.11 10.42
CA ALA A 350 -33.67 3.84 9.70
C ALA A 350 -32.45 2.92 9.83
N THR A 351 -32.11 2.51 11.07
CA THR A 351 -30.93 1.68 11.33
C THR A 351 -31.10 0.20 10.94
N VAL A 352 -32.33 -0.25 10.74
CA VAL A 352 -32.68 -1.62 10.32
C VAL A 352 -33.46 -1.56 9.00
N THR A 353 -33.18 -2.50 8.10
CA THR A 353 -33.98 -2.73 6.90
C THR A 353 -34.24 -4.23 6.75
N GLY A 354 -35.26 -4.59 5.97
CA GLY A 354 -35.53 -6.00 5.67
C GLY A 354 -36.04 -6.21 4.26
N PHE A 355 -35.76 -7.40 3.74
CA PHE A 355 -36.14 -7.83 2.39
C PHE A 355 -36.97 -9.10 2.49
N ILE A 356 -38.16 -9.09 1.87
CA ILE A 356 -39.03 -10.25 1.82
C ILE A 356 -39.46 -10.56 0.39
N LYS A 357 -39.85 -11.82 0.21
CA LYS A 357 -40.43 -12.36 -1.02
C LYS A 357 -41.93 -12.51 -0.82
N THR A 358 -42.74 -11.85 -1.64
CA THR A 358 -44.19 -12.09 -1.69
C THR A 358 -44.53 -13.31 -2.54
N ARG A 359 -45.77 -13.77 -2.46
CA ARG A 359 -46.31 -14.79 -3.38
C ARG A 359 -46.34 -14.37 -4.86
N PHE A 360 -46.17 -13.08 -5.14
CA PHE A 360 -46.12 -12.51 -6.49
C PHE A 360 -44.68 -12.35 -7.02
N ALA A 361 -43.66 -12.73 -6.24
CA ALA A 361 -42.28 -12.68 -6.68
C ALA A 361 -42.06 -13.64 -7.86
N ALA A 362 -41.38 -13.17 -8.91
CA ALA A 362 -41.16 -13.96 -10.12
C ALA A 362 -40.08 -15.04 -9.96
N ASP A 363 -39.21 -14.91 -8.96
CA ASP A 363 -38.09 -15.80 -8.67
C ASP A 363 -37.68 -15.65 -7.19
N GLU A 364 -36.55 -16.24 -6.81
CA GLU A 364 -36.04 -16.23 -5.42
C GLU A 364 -35.62 -14.85 -4.88
N ARG A 365 -35.58 -13.80 -5.71
CA ARG A 365 -35.23 -12.46 -5.24
C ARG A 365 -36.43 -11.77 -4.56
N PRO A 366 -36.19 -10.96 -3.52
CA PRO A 366 -37.23 -10.18 -2.87
C PRO A 366 -37.85 -9.16 -3.83
N ASP A 367 -39.13 -8.90 -3.64
CA ASP A 367 -39.90 -7.87 -4.35
C ASP A 367 -40.36 -6.74 -3.43
N LEU A 368 -40.14 -6.87 -2.11
CA LEU A 368 -40.38 -5.83 -1.12
C LEU A 368 -39.18 -5.59 -0.20
N GLN A 369 -38.90 -4.31 0.07
CA GLN A 369 -38.00 -3.82 1.11
C GLN A 369 -38.80 -3.04 2.16
N PHE A 370 -38.39 -3.11 3.43
CA PHE A 370 -38.99 -2.35 4.52
C PHE A 370 -37.96 -1.46 5.20
N ASN A 371 -38.31 -0.19 5.37
CA ASN A 371 -37.56 0.75 6.19
C ASN A 371 -38.44 1.23 7.35
N PHE A 372 -37.82 1.50 8.49
CA PHE A 372 -38.51 1.80 9.73
C PHE A 372 -38.10 3.19 10.21
N ILE A 373 -39.08 4.07 10.44
CA ILE A 373 -38.85 5.43 10.92
C ILE A 373 -39.72 5.69 12.15
N VAL A 374 -39.16 6.39 13.14
CA VAL A 374 -39.88 6.82 14.33
C VAL A 374 -40.06 8.33 14.28
N ILE A 375 -41.30 8.81 14.40
CA ILE A 375 -41.63 10.23 14.50
C ILE A 375 -42.19 10.49 15.91
N PRO A 376 -41.53 11.33 16.73
CA PRO A 376 -42.02 11.67 18.07
C PRO A 376 -43.35 12.43 18.05
N ALA A 377 -44.16 12.24 19.09
CA ALA A 377 -45.38 12.99 19.32
C ALA A 377 -45.09 14.50 19.49
N ASN A 378 -46.04 15.35 19.08
CA ASN A 378 -45.99 16.81 19.24
C ASN A 378 -44.85 17.53 18.48
N ASP A 379 -44.14 16.87 17.57
CA ASP A 379 -43.12 17.52 16.72
C ASP A 379 -43.74 18.09 15.44
N THR A 380 -44.61 19.09 15.57
CA THR A 380 -45.29 19.73 14.44
C THR A 380 -44.31 20.32 13.42
N ASN A 381 -43.11 20.71 13.86
CA ASN A 381 -42.04 21.22 12.99
C ASN A 381 -41.46 20.12 12.08
N ALA A 382 -41.22 18.91 12.62
CA ALA A 382 -40.79 17.77 11.82
C ALA A 382 -41.84 17.41 10.75
N VAL A 383 -43.13 17.41 11.11
CA VAL A 383 -44.22 17.15 10.15
C VAL A 383 -44.27 18.20 9.05
N ASN A 384 -44.15 19.48 9.41
CA ASN A 384 -44.14 20.57 8.43
C ASN A 384 -42.94 20.46 7.50
N LEU A 385 -41.77 20.11 8.01
CA LEU A 385 -40.57 19.89 7.21
C LEU A 385 -40.75 18.70 6.26
N ILE A 386 -41.17 17.54 6.77
CA ILE A 386 -41.40 16.32 5.98
C ILE A 386 -42.45 16.58 4.89
N SER A 387 -43.60 17.13 5.25
CA SER A 387 -44.68 17.44 4.30
C SER A 387 -44.25 18.46 3.27
N SER A 388 -43.49 19.48 3.67
CA SER A 388 -42.91 20.46 2.75
C SER A 388 -41.94 19.81 1.78
N VAL A 389 -41.02 18.96 2.25
CA VAL A 389 -40.00 18.30 1.43
C VAL A 389 -40.61 17.24 0.50
N ILE A 390 -41.45 16.35 1.02
CA ILE A 390 -42.15 15.32 0.24
C ILE A 390 -43.12 15.97 -0.76
N GLY A 391 -43.75 17.09 -0.39
CA GLY A 391 -44.63 17.85 -1.27
C GLY A 391 -46.12 17.56 -1.09
N TYR A 392 -46.54 17.12 0.10
CA TYR A 392 -47.95 16.93 0.42
C TYR A 392 -48.75 18.23 0.27
N CYS A 393 -50.02 18.10 -0.12
CA CYS A 393 -50.97 19.21 -0.07
C CYS A 393 -51.31 19.57 1.40
N ASN A 394 -51.97 20.71 1.59
CA ASN A 394 -52.26 21.23 2.93
C ASN A 394 -53.21 20.29 3.70
N GLU A 395 -54.15 19.67 3.00
CA GLU A 395 -55.15 18.74 3.52
C GLU A 395 -54.47 17.48 4.08
N THR A 396 -53.62 16.83 3.27
CA THR A 396 -52.81 15.68 3.67
C THR A 396 -51.87 16.04 4.83
N THR A 397 -51.26 17.23 4.80
CA THR A 397 -50.38 17.71 5.88
C THR A 397 -51.13 17.83 7.21
N LYS A 398 -52.33 18.43 7.19
CA LYS A 398 -53.16 18.60 8.37
C LYS A 398 -53.57 17.26 8.99
N SER A 399 -53.96 16.30 8.14
CA SER A 399 -54.30 14.94 8.57
C SER A 399 -53.14 14.23 9.28
N LEU A 400 -51.92 14.38 8.77
CA LEU A 400 -50.71 13.84 9.41
C LEU A 400 -50.43 14.51 10.76
N GLN A 401 -50.59 15.84 10.87
CA GLN A 401 -50.41 16.58 12.13
C GLN A 401 -51.39 16.12 13.21
N GLU A 402 -52.67 15.93 12.87
CA GLU A 402 -53.70 15.49 13.83
C GLU A 402 -53.36 14.12 14.41
N THR A 403 -52.78 13.21 13.61
CA THR A 403 -52.35 11.88 14.05
C THR A 403 -51.15 11.96 15.01
N LEU A 404 -50.20 12.87 14.76
CA LEU A 404 -48.94 13.02 15.49
C LEU A 404 -49.03 13.86 16.77
N ASN A 405 -50.12 14.60 16.98
CA ASN A 405 -50.36 15.36 18.22
C ASN A 405 -50.69 14.48 19.45
N LEU A 406 -50.95 13.18 19.26
CA LEU A 406 -51.48 12.32 20.31
C LEU A 406 -50.56 11.14 20.66
N TYR A 407 -49.66 10.73 19.76
CA TYR A 407 -48.86 9.52 19.89
C TYR A 407 -47.53 9.65 19.17
N ASP A 408 -46.50 8.95 19.66
CA ASP A 408 -45.33 8.66 18.84
C ASP A 408 -45.77 7.71 17.73
N VAL A 409 -45.33 7.97 16.50
CA VAL A 409 -45.71 7.19 15.33
C VAL A 409 -44.51 6.43 14.78
N PHE A 410 -44.70 5.13 14.60
CA PHE A 410 -43.85 4.28 13.81
C PHE A 410 -44.37 4.20 12.39
N LEU A 411 -43.49 4.53 11.44
CA LEU A 411 -43.70 4.34 10.03
C LEU A 411 -42.97 3.06 9.60
N ILE A 412 -43.74 2.09 9.10
CA ILE A 412 -43.19 0.98 8.34
C ILE A 412 -43.37 1.35 6.87
N ILE A 413 -42.27 1.47 6.13
CA ILE A 413 -42.29 1.94 4.75
C ILE A 413 -42.06 0.72 3.84
N PRO A 414 -43.13 0.04 3.36
CA PRO A 414 -42.98 -0.94 2.31
C PRO A 414 -42.52 -0.23 1.03
N THR A 415 -41.54 -0.83 0.38
CA THR A 415 -40.91 -0.36 -0.85
C THR A 415 -41.00 -1.47 -1.89
N LEU A 416 -41.62 -1.17 -3.03
CA LEU A 416 -41.59 -2.03 -4.20
C LEU A 416 -40.23 -1.91 -4.89
N ILE A 417 -39.43 -2.97 -4.82
CA ILE A 417 -38.04 -2.97 -5.31
C ILE A 417 -37.86 -3.68 -6.68
N ARG A 418 -38.93 -4.29 -7.20
CA ARG A 418 -38.94 -4.93 -8.53
C ARG A 418 -40.21 -4.56 -9.31
N PRO A 419 -40.44 -3.26 -9.58
CA PRO A 419 -41.62 -2.80 -10.29
C PRO A 419 -41.68 -3.38 -11.71
N LYS A 420 -42.87 -3.78 -12.15
CA LYS A 420 -43.18 -4.08 -13.55
C LYS A 420 -43.50 -2.80 -14.33
N SER A 421 -44.08 -1.82 -13.66
CA SER A 421 -44.42 -0.51 -14.21
C SER A 421 -43.20 0.19 -14.81
N LYS A 422 -43.38 0.86 -15.96
CA LYS A 422 -42.33 1.61 -16.66
C LYS A 422 -42.83 3.01 -16.98
N GLY A 423 -41.99 4.00 -16.71
CA GLY A 423 -42.18 5.38 -17.10
C GLY A 423 -41.34 5.78 -18.31
N ARG A 424 -41.32 7.09 -18.59
CA ARG A 424 -40.48 7.69 -19.62
C ARG A 424 -40.13 9.16 -19.35
N ILE A 425 -39.09 9.65 -20.01
CA ILE A 425 -38.64 11.05 -20.00
C ILE A 425 -38.67 11.61 -21.41
N LEU A 426 -39.31 12.76 -21.57
CA LEU A 426 -39.38 13.50 -22.83
C LEU A 426 -38.83 14.91 -22.64
N LEU A 427 -38.21 15.48 -23.67
CA LEU A 427 -37.91 16.91 -23.68
C LEU A 427 -39.19 17.74 -23.64
N ARG A 428 -39.17 18.83 -22.86
CA ARG A 428 -40.29 19.79 -22.81
C ARG A 428 -40.25 20.76 -23.99
N SER A 429 -39.05 21.22 -24.33
CA SER A 429 -38.75 22.06 -25.48
C SER A 429 -37.28 21.85 -25.90
N GLY A 430 -36.82 22.59 -26.92
CA GLY A 430 -35.38 22.67 -27.27
C GLY A 430 -34.53 23.50 -26.30
N ASN A 431 -35.09 24.07 -25.23
CA ASN A 431 -34.32 24.81 -24.22
C ASN A 431 -33.61 23.82 -23.26
N PRO A 432 -32.27 23.78 -23.23
CA PRO A 432 -31.53 22.85 -22.38
C PRO A 432 -31.69 23.10 -20.87
N LEU A 433 -32.15 24.30 -20.47
CA LEU A 433 -32.30 24.68 -19.06
C LEU A 433 -33.68 24.34 -18.49
N GLU A 434 -34.61 23.94 -19.35
CA GLU A 434 -35.96 23.59 -18.93
C GLU A 434 -35.99 22.14 -18.43
N HIS A 435 -36.71 21.89 -17.33
CA HIS A 435 -36.85 20.53 -16.82
C HIS A 435 -37.61 19.66 -17.82
N PRO A 436 -37.17 18.41 -18.06
CA PRO A 436 -37.86 17.51 -18.96
C PRO A 436 -39.24 17.12 -18.39
N LYS A 437 -40.11 16.58 -19.25
CA LYS A 437 -41.35 15.93 -18.83
C LYS A 437 -40.99 14.54 -18.29
N ILE A 438 -41.36 14.27 -17.03
CA ILE A 438 -41.07 13.01 -16.36
C ILE A 438 -42.41 12.30 -16.11
N PHE A 439 -42.62 11.17 -16.76
CA PHE A 439 -43.76 10.29 -16.52
C PHE A 439 -43.22 9.07 -15.77
N ALA A 440 -43.54 8.94 -14.49
CA ALA A 440 -42.98 7.88 -13.67
C ALA A 440 -43.69 6.54 -13.90
N GLY A 441 -44.94 6.56 -14.37
CA GLY A 441 -45.70 5.38 -14.72
C GLY A 441 -46.04 4.50 -13.52
N TYR A 442 -46.09 5.04 -12.30
CA TYR A 442 -46.36 4.25 -11.10
C TYR A 442 -47.71 3.51 -11.17
N LEU A 443 -47.70 2.21 -10.83
CA LEU A 443 -48.88 1.33 -10.86
C LEU A 443 -49.55 1.25 -12.24
N SER A 444 -48.77 1.39 -13.32
CA SER A 444 -49.26 1.32 -14.70
C SER A 444 -49.15 -0.09 -15.31
N ASP A 445 -48.63 -1.07 -14.56
CA ASP A 445 -48.46 -2.42 -15.08
C ASP A 445 -49.83 -3.06 -15.42
N PRO A 446 -50.02 -3.63 -16.63
CA PRO A 446 -51.34 -4.08 -17.08
C PRO A 446 -51.98 -5.18 -16.22
N GLU A 447 -51.16 -5.95 -15.50
CA GLU A 447 -51.60 -7.06 -14.65
C GLU A 447 -51.93 -6.63 -13.22
N GLY A 448 -51.69 -5.36 -12.86
CA GLY A 448 -51.86 -4.85 -11.49
C GLY A 448 -50.98 -5.55 -10.44
N THR A 449 -49.87 -6.16 -10.86
CA THR A 449 -48.95 -6.91 -9.99
C THR A 449 -48.27 -5.98 -8.99
N ASP A 450 -47.91 -4.76 -9.40
CA ASP A 450 -47.21 -3.82 -8.52
C ASP A 450 -48.12 -3.37 -7.37
N LEU A 451 -49.41 -3.11 -7.66
CA LEU A 451 -50.42 -2.81 -6.64
C LEU A 451 -50.60 -4.00 -5.69
N ALA A 452 -50.75 -5.22 -6.23
CA ALA A 452 -50.94 -6.42 -5.42
C ALA A 452 -49.76 -6.66 -4.45
N ARG A 453 -48.52 -6.46 -4.90
CA ARG A 453 -47.31 -6.54 -4.05
C ARG A 453 -47.30 -5.47 -2.96
N MET A 454 -47.67 -4.24 -3.29
CA MET A 454 -47.74 -3.17 -2.29
C MET A 454 -48.78 -3.46 -1.21
N LEU A 455 -49.95 -3.99 -1.58
CA LEU A 455 -50.98 -4.41 -0.62
C LEU A 455 -50.49 -5.55 0.29
N GLU A 456 -49.73 -6.52 -0.23
CA GLU A 456 -49.06 -7.55 0.60
C GLU A 456 -48.03 -6.92 1.55
N GLY A 457 -47.30 -5.90 1.12
CA GLY A 457 -46.37 -5.16 1.97
C GLY A 457 -47.07 -4.45 3.13
N ILE A 458 -48.24 -3.87 2.89
CA ILE A 458 -49.06 -3.26 3.95
C ILE A 458 -49.54 -4.35 4.93
N LYS A 459 -50.04 -5.48 4.44
CA LYS A 459 -50.44 -6.62 5.29
C LYS A 459 -49.29 -7.14 6.13
N PHE A 460 -48.10 -7.25 5.55
CA PHE A 460 -46.90 -7.63 6.28
C PHE A 460 -46.60 -6.63 7.41
N ALA A 461 -46.66 -5.33 7.14
CA ALA A 461 -46.47 -4.31 8.17
C ALA A 461 -47.46 -4.48 9.33
N GLN A 462 -48.72 -4.80 9.03
CA GLN A 462 -49.74 -5.08 10.05
C GLN A 462 -49.44 -6.34 10.86
N HIS A 463 -48.97 -7.41 10.21
CA HIS A 463 -48.55 -8.63 10.90
C HIS A 463 -47.36 -8.38 11.83
N LEU A 464 -46.36 -7.63 11.36
CA LEU A 464 -45.16 -7.30 12.14
C LEU A 464 -45.54 -6.54 13.41
N MET A 465 -46.46 -5.59 13.30
CA MET A 465 -46.92 -4.78 14.44
C MET A 465 -47.87 -5.54 15.39
N ASN A 466 -48.38 -6.70 14.96
CA ASN A 466 -49.23 -7.58 15.76
C ASN A 466 -48.46 -8.69 16.50
N THR A 467 -47.14 -8.74 16.38
CA THR A 467 -46.24 -9.62 17.15
C THR A 467 -46.33 -9.35 18.65
N LYS A 468 -45.91 -10.31 19.47
CA LYS A 468 -45.95 -10.18 20.95
C LYS A 468 -45.07 -9.03 21.41
N VAL A 469 -43.86 -8.89 20.87
CA VAL A 469 -42.95 -7.79 21.21
C VAL A 469 -43.53 -6.41 20.86
N MET A 470 -44.20 -6.26 19.71
CA MET A 470 -44.82 -4.98 19.32
C MET A 470 -46.09 -4.66 20.11
N LYS A 471 -46.90 -5.67 20.43
CA LYS A 471 -48.06 -5.53 21.33
C LYS A 471 -47.65 -5.12 22.74
N ALA A 472 -46.51 -5.61 23.23
CA ALA A 472 -45.96 -5.19 24.52
C ALA A 472 -45.59 -3.69 24.57
N LYS A 473 -45.39 -3.05 23.41
CA LYS A 473 -45.18 -1.60 23.28
C LYS A 473 -46.48 -0.84 23.00
N GLU A 474 -47.64 -1.44 23.29
CA GLU A 474 -48.97 -0.87 23.05
C GLU A 474 -49.19 -0.40 21.60
N SER A 475 -48.56 -1.06 20.62
CA SER A 475 -48.66 -0.65 19.23
C SER A 475 -50.08 -0.79 18.67
N LYS A 476 -50.59 0.25 18.01
CA LYS A 476 -51.91 0.26 17.35
C LYS A 476 -51.84 0.94 16.00
N GLN A 477 -52.39 0.29 14.97
CA GLN A 477 -52.52 0.89 13.65
C GLN A 477 -53.44 2.11 13.68
N LYS A 478 -53.08 3.15 12.93
CA LYS A 478 -53.87 4.39 12.83
C LYS A 478 -54.38 4.60 11.41
N LYS A 479 -55.66 4.96 11.31
CA LYS A 479 -56.26 5.42 10.06
C LYS A 479 -55.73 6.81 9.76
N LEU A 480 -55.20 7.00 8.56
CA LEU A 480 -54.91 8.33 8.05
C LEU A 480 -56.20 8.91 7.44
N PHE A 481 -56.56 10.13 7.81
CA PHE A 481 -57.72 10.82 7.26
C PHE A 481 -57.36 11.38 5.89
N LEU A 482 -57.72 10.65 4.83
CA LEU A 482 -57.59 11.11 3.45
C LEU A 482 -59.00 11.36 2.93
N GLU A 483 -59.32 12.61 2.59
CA GLU A 483 -60.66 13.01 2.13
C GLU A 483 -61.15 12.14 0.96
N ALA A 484 -60.27 11.89 -0.01
CA ALA A 484 -60.56 11.03 -1.16
C ALA A 484 -60.89 9.56 -0.80
N CYS A 485 -60.52 9.11 0.40
CA CYS A 485 -60.68 7.73 0.88
C CYS A 485 -61.64 7.63 2.08
N GLU A 486 -62.32 8.71 2.47
CA GLU A 486 -63.09 8.79 3.72
C GLU A 486 -64.26 7.80 3.77
N ASN A 487 -64.93 7.62 2.63
CA ASN A 487 -66.09 6.74 2.45
C ASN A 487 -65.74 5.26 2.33
N LEU A 488 -64.45 4.90 2.37
CA LEU A 488 -64.00 3.51 2.28
C LEU A 488 -63.84 2.91 3.68
N GLU A 489 -64.19 1.63 3.81
CA GLU A 489 -64.00 0.89 5.06
C GLU A 489 -62.50 0.83 5.40
N PHE A 490 -62.16 1.25 6.62
CA PHE A 490 -60.76 1.21 7.04
C PHE A 490 -60.26 -0.23 7.08
N ASP A 491 -59.04 -0.43 6.61
CA ASP A 491 -58.39 -1.73 6.45
C ASP A 491 -58.90 -2.60 5.29
N SER A 492 -59.81 -2.08 4.46
CA SER A 492 -60.19 -2.75 3.20
C SER A 492 -59.11 -2.59 2.12
N SER A 493 -59.11 -3.48 1.11
CA SER A 493 -58.16 -3.39 0.00
C SER A 493 -58.36 -2.09 -0.79
N GLU A 494 -59.60 -1.64 -0.93
CA GLU A 494 -60.00 -0.41 -1.60
C GLU A 494 -59.47 0.83 -0.85
N TYR A 495 -59.55 0.84 0.49
CA TYR A 495 -58.96 1.92 1.28
C TYR A 495 -57.45 1.99 1.08
N TRP A 496 -56.74 0.86 1.14
CA TRP A 496 -55.29 0.82 0.97
C TRP A 496 -54.84 1.21 -0.44
N GLU A 497 -55.58 0.80 -1.48
CA GLU A 497 -55.32 1.26 -2.85
C GLU A 497 -55.52 2.78 -2.95
N CYS A 498 -56.64 3.30 -2.45
CA CYS A 498 -56.90 4.74 -2.45
C CYS A 498 -55.78 5.50 -1.73
N ALA A 499 -55.40 5.06 -0.53
CA ALA A 499 -54.33 5.66 0.24
C ALA A 499 -52.99 5.61 -0.49
N LEU A 500 -52.67 4.49 -1.15
CA LEU A 500 -51.46 4.34 -1.95
C LEU A 500 -51.41 5.35 -3.11
N ARG A 501 -52.53 5.56 -3.82
CA ARG A 501 -52.60 6.56 -4.89
C ARG A 501 -52.48 8.00 -4.38
N GLN A 502 -52.96 8.28 -3.17
CA GLN A 502 -52.85 9.61 -2.56
C GLN A 502 -51.43 9.93 -2.07
N ILE A 503 -50.85 9.05 -1.25
CA ILE A 503 -49.63 9.34 -0.47
C ILE A 503 -48.45 8.41 -0.76
N GLY A 504 -48.60 7.47 -1.69
CA GLY A 504 -47.47 6.74 -2.28
C GLY A 504 -46.54 7.70 -3.01
N THR A 505 -45.24 7.41 -2.99
CA THR A 505 -44.23 8.24 -3.64
C THR A 505 -42.99 7.45 -4.03
N THR A 506 -41.97 8.15 -4.49
CA THR A 506 -40.67 7.62 -4.92
C THR A 506 -39.72 7.39 -3.72
N LEU A 507 -38.88 6.35 -3.77
CA LEU A 507 -37.69 6.19 -2.90
C LEU A 507 -36.46 6.93 -3.46
N TYR A 508 -36.62 7.68 -4.53
CA TYR A 508 -35.59 8.47 -5.18
C TYR A 508 -34.55 7.60 -5.90
N HIS A 509 -34.98 6.57 -6.64
CA HIS A 509 -34.14 5.62 -7.37
C HIS A 509 -34.45 5.52 -8.89
N PRO A 510 -34.55 6.62 -9.65
CA PRO A 510 -34.81 6.54 -11.09
C PRO A 510 -33.64 5.89 -11.84
N VAL A 511 -33.92 4.90 -12.70
CA VAL A 511 -32.95 4.16 -13.54
C VAL A 511 -33.52 3.84 -14.93
N GLY A 512 -32.68 3.38 -15.86
CA GLY A 512 -33.11 2.65 -17.07
C GLY A 512 -33.40 3.47 -18.34
N THR A 513 -33.28 4.80 -18.29
CA THR A 513 -33.61 5.72 -19.38
C THR A 513 -32.63 5.77 -20.56
N CYS A 514 -31.48 5.09 -20.45
CA CYS A 514 -30.54 4.85 -21.53
C CYS A 514 -30.13 3.38 -21.52
N LYS A 515 -31.13 2.50 -21.46
CA LYS A 515 -31.01 1.04 -21.27
C LYS A 515 -29.84 0.41 -22.03
N MET A 516 -29.04 -0.36 -21.32
CA MET A 516 -28.03 -1.25 -21.89
C MET A 516 -28.68 -2.52 -22.47
N GLY A 517 -28.21 -2.95 -23.64
CA GLY A 517 -28.65 -4.19 -24.26
C GLY A 517 -27.76 -4.61 -25.42
N PRO A 518 -27.76 -5.91 -25.79
CA PRO A 518 -27.11 -6.36 -27.02
C PRO A 518 -27.75 -5.69 -28.24
N SER A 519 -27.07 -5.69 -29.38
CA SER A 519 -27.58 -5.03 -30.60
C SER A 519 -28.89 -5.63 -31.14
N SER A 520 -29.28 -6.81 -30.64
CA SER A 520 -30.55 -7.46 -30.93
C SER A 520 -31.72 -6.94 -30.08
N ASP A 521 -31.44 -6.23 -28.98
CA ASP A 521 -32.46 -5.62 -28.14
C ASP A 521 -32.89 -4.26 -28.77
N PRO A 522 -34.11 -4.16 -29.29
CA PRO A 522 -34.57 -2.94 -29.97
C PRO A 522 -34.73 -1.75 -29.02
N ASP A 523 -34.79 -1.98 -27.72
CA ASP A 523 -34.91 -0.92 -26.70
C ASP A 523 -33.56 -0.45 -26.18
N ALA A 524 -32.46 -1.04 -26.63
CA ALA A 524 -31.13 -0.70 -26.17
C ALA A 524 -30.66 0.65 -26.73
N VAL A 525 -30.19 1.51 -25.84
CA VAL A 525 -29.55 2.79 -26.17
C VAL A 525 -28.03 2.65 -26.18
N VAL A 526 -27.49 1.84 -25.27
CA VAL A 526 -26.05 1.54 -25.21
C VAL A 526 -25.78 0.05 -25.32
N ASP A 527 -24.63 -0.30 -25.86
CA ASP A 527 -24.13 -1.67 -25.88
C ASP A 527 -23.62 -2.12 -24.49
N PRO A 528 -23.28 -3.41 -24.28
CA PRO A 528 -22.72 -3.88 -23.02
C PRO A 528 -21.39 -3.23 -22.61
N GLU A 529 -20.70 -2.55 -23.53
CA GLU A 529 -19.52 -1.73 -23.24
C GLU A 529 -19.90 -0.26 -22.94
N LEU A 530 -21.20 0.03 -22.82
CA LEU A 530 -21.77 1.35 -22.52
C LEU A 530 -21.62 2.39 -23.64
N LYS A 531 -21.31 1.97 -24.87
CA LYS A 531 -21.24 2.87 -26.04
C LYS A 531 -22.62 3.11 -26.60
N VAL A 532 -22.92 4.36 -26.93
CA VAL A 532 -24.21 4.74 -27.54
C VAL A 532 -24.30 4.18 -28.96
N TYR A 533 -25.40 3.50 -29.27
CA TYR A 533 -25.60 2.96 -30.61
C TYR A 533 -25.68 4.07 -31.68
N GLY A 534 -25.05 3.84 -32.82
CA GLY A 534 -25.12 4.73 -33.98
C GLY A 534 -24.27 6.00 -33.90
N VAL A 535 -23.62 6.31 -32.76
CA VAL A 535 -22.72 7.46 -32.62
C VAL A 535 -21.40 7.05 -31.99
N LYS A 536 -20.27 7.41 -32.61
CA LYS A 536 -18.93 7.17 -32.07
C LYS A 536 -18.53 8.27 -31.10
N GLY A 537 -17.76 7.90 -30.07
CA GLY A 537 -17.19 8.85 -29.12
C GLY A 537 -18.11 9.22 -27.95
N ILE A 538 -19.23 8.52 -27.75
CA ILE A 538 -20.15 8.75 -26.63
C ILE A 538 -20.36 7.45 -25.85
N ARG A 539 -20.20 7.52 -24.52
CA ARG A 539 -20.65 6.50 -23.57
C ARG A 539 -21.64 7.06 -22.57
N VAL A 540 -22.44 6.19 -21.98
CA VAL A 540 -23.28 6.52 -20.81
C VAL A 540 -22.89 5.60 -19.66
N ALA A 541 -22.37 6.16 -18.58
CA ALA A 541 -21.95 5.41 -17.39
C ALA A 541 -22.61 6.01 -16.15
N ASP A 542 -23.90 5.70 -15.96
CA ASP A 542 -24.67 6.06 -14.77
C ASP A 542 -25.90 5.14 -14.60
N ALA A 543 -26.83 5.54 -13.73
CA ALA A 543 -28.05 4.81 -13.43
C ALA A 543 -28.98 4.57 -14.63
N SER A 544 -28.90 5.40 -15.67
CA SER A 544 -29.77 5.31 -16.85
C SER A 544 -29.55 4.02 -17.64
N ILE A 545 -28.40 3.36 -17.53
CA ILE A 545 -28.08 2.17 -18.34
C ILE A 545 -28.69 0.88 -17.80
N MET A 546 -29.20 0.87 -16.56
CA MET A 546 -29.67 -0.36 -15.93
C MET A 546 -30.85 -0.97 -16.71
N PRO A 547 -30.73 -2.21 -17.25
CA PRO A 547 -31.84 -2.83 -17.98
C PRO A 547 -33.07 -3.05 -17.10
N SER A 548 -32.83 -3.54 -15.89
CA SER A 548 -33.81 -3.61 -14.81
C SER A 548 -33.23 -2.98 -13.55
N ILE A 549 -34.06 -2.34 -12.73
CA ILE A 549 -33.63 -1.84 -11.42
C ILE A 549 -33.15 -2.99 -10.53
N VAL A 550 -32.17 -2.70 -9.66
CA VAL A 550 -31.63 -3.67 -8.70
C VAL A 550 -32.55 -3.78 -7.48
N SER A 551 -32.61 -4.96 -6.88
CA SER A 551 -33.43 -5.28 -5.71
C SER A 551 -32.78 -4.74 -4.42
N GLY A 552 -32.59 -3.42 -4.34
CA GLY A 552 -31.93 -2.70 -3.25
C GLY A 552 -31.72 -1.22 -3.56
N ASN A 553 -30.98 -0.49 -2.72
CA ASN A 553 -30.67 0.92 -3.01
C ASN A 553 -29.74 1.05 -4.22
N THR A 554 -30.00 2.02 -5.11
CA THR A 554 -29.30 2.07 -6.41
C THR A 554 -27.89 2.66 -6.33
N ASN A 555 -27.56 3.42 -5.28
CA ASN A 555 -26.30 4.18 -5.23
C ASN A 555 -25.05 3.28 -5.27
N ALA A 556 -25.06 2.12 -4.59
CA ALA A 556 -23.96 1.18 -4.63
C ALA A 556 -23.75 0.63 -6.05
N ALA A 557 -24.83 0.21 -6.73
CA ALA A 557 -24.78 -0.26 -8.10
C ALA A 557 -24.30 0.82 -9.09
N ILE A 558 -24.67 2.09 -8.87
CA ILE A 558 -24.23 3.22 -9.70
C ILE A 558 -22.73 3.48 -9.52
N ILE A 559 -22.20 3.41 -8.30
CA ILE A 559 -20.76 3.52 -8.02
C ILE A 559 -20.01 2.35 -8.70
N MET A 560 -20.58 1.14 -8.65
CA MET A 560 -20.05 -0.02 -9.35
C MET A 560 -20.02 0.21 -10.87
N ILE A 561 -21.11 0.69 -11.49
CA ILE A 561 -21.17 1.04 -12.92
C ILE A 561 -20.08 2.07 -13.28
N GLY A 562 -19.86 3.09 -12.45
CA GLY A 562 -18.77 4.04 -12.65
C GLY A 562 -17.37 3.41 -12.53
N THR A 563 -17.24 2.32 -11.77
CA THR A 563 -15.98 1.57 -11.62
C THR A 563 -15.76 0.57 -12.76
N SER A 564 -16.83 -0.08 -13.25
CA SER A 564 -16.79 -1.06 -14.35
C SER A 564 -16.77 -0.41 -15.73
N GLY A 565 -17.43 0.74 -15.92
CA GLY A 565 -17.50 1.47 -17.20
C GLY A 565 -16.18 2.03 -17.72
N VAL A 566 -15.12 1.98 -16.91
CA VAL A 566 -13.73 2.35 -17.29
C VAL A 566 -12.88 1.11 -17.63
N SER A 567 -13.46 -0.09 -17.55
CA SER A 567 -12.73 -1.32 -17.27
C SER A 567 -13.13 -2.46 -18.19
N GLY A 568 -12.41 -2.66 -19.30
CA GLY A 568 -12.36 -4.01 -19.90
C GLY A 568 -11.86 -4.98 -18.82
N VAL A 569 -12.56 -6.10 -18.58
CA VAL A 569 -12.35 -7.01 -17.43
C VAL A 569 -10.88 -7.45 -17.25
N GLY A 570 -10.13 -7.62 -18.35
CA GLY A 570 -8.68 -7.89 -18.30
C GLY A 570 -7.85 -6.75 -17.73
N THR A 571 -8.25 -5.50 -18.00
CA THR A 571 -7.56 -4.29 -17.53
C THR A 571 -7.76 -4.09 -16.03
N VAL A 572 -8.83 -4.56 -15.38
CA VAL A 572 -9.03 -4.30 -13.93
C VAL A 572 -8.43 -5.33 -13.00
N LEU A 573 -8.44 -6.62 -13.35
CA LEU A 573 -7.60 -7.57 -12.62
C LEU A 573 -6.13 -7.18 -12.78
N PHE A 574 -5.73 -6.76 -13.98
CA PHE A 574 -4.43 -6.16 -14.21
C PHE A 574 -4.23 -4.87 -13.42
N THR A 575 -5.16 -3.91 -13.41
CA THR A 575 -4.96 -2.61 -12.73
C THR A 575 -5.07 -2.72 -11.22
N SER A 576 -5.88 -3.61 -10.65
CA SER A 576 -5.94 -3.83 -9.20
C SER A 576 -4.71 -4.58 -8.71
N LEU A 577 -4.25 -5.57 -9.48
CA LEU A 577 -2.95 -6.18 -9.28
C LEU A 577 -1.88 -5.08 -9.38
N ILE A 578 -1.81 -4.34 -10.47
CA ILE A 578 -0.87 -3.23 -10.69
C ILE A 578 -0.99 -2.14 -9.64
N THR A 579 -2.16 -1.76 -9.14
CA THR A 579 -2.31 -0.72 -8.09
C THR A 579 -1.87 -1.24 -6.74
N THR A 580 -2.18 -2.50 -6.41
CA THR A 580 -1.69 -3.15 -5.19
C THR A 580 -0.19 -3.35 -5.27
N LEU A 581 0.33 -3.77 -6.43
CA LEU A 581 1.75 -3.86 -6.74
C LEU A 581 2.41 -2.48 -6.70
N MET A 582 1.77 -1.41 -7.22
CA MET A 582 2.28 -0.04 -7.29
C MET A 582 2.27 0.64 -5.94
N GLU A 583 1.23 0.45 -5.12
CA GLU A 583 1.17 0.99 -3.75
C GLU A 583 2.14 0.23 -2.84
N SER A 584 2.19 -1.09 -2.98
CA SER A 584 3.22 -1.89 -2.32
C SER A 584 4.63 -1.54 -2.78
N GLN A 585 4.81 -1.21 -4.07
CA GLN A 585 6.06 -0.68 -4.63
C GLN A 585 6.33 0.73 -4.11
N ARG A 586 5.32 1.59 -3.90
CA ARG A 586 5.49 2.91 -3.28
C ARG A 586 5.96 2.80 -1.83
N GLN A 587 5.60 1.73 -1.12
CA GLN A 587 6.13 1.46 0.22
C GLN A 587 7.57 0.91 0.21
N LEU A 588 8.08 0.46 -0.94
CA LEU A 588 9.45 -0.03 -1.10
C LEU A 588 10.31 1.08 -1.71
N GLY A 589 11.38 1.50 -1.02
CA GLY A 589 12.30 2.50 -1.51
C GLY A 589 11.66 3.87 -1.76
N ASN A 590 10.71 4.28 -0.91
CA ASN A 590 10.10 5.60 -0.98
C ASN A 590 11.16 6.68 -0.69
N PRO A 591 11.47 7.62 -1.61
CA PRO A 591 12.43 8.69 -1.35
C PRO A 591 12.04 9.55 -0.14
N ASP A 592 10.74 9.74 0.09
CA ASP A 592 10.21 10.52 1.21
C ASP A 592 10.50 9.88 2.58
N ASP A 593 10.97 8.62 2.62
CA ASP A 593 11.36 7.97 3.87
C ASP A 593 12.67 8.52 4.44
N TYR A 594 13.48 9.20 3.64
CA TYR A 594 14.83 9.67 4.00
C TYR A 594 14.88 11.21 4.11
N PRO A 595 15.92 11.78 4.76
CA PRO A 595 16.12 13.23 4.79
C PRO A 595 16.22 13.84 3.39
N ASP A 596 15.69 15.05 3.21
CA ASP A 596 15.82 15.79 1.94
C ASP A 596 17.28 16.14 1.63
N ASP A 597 17.58 16.33 0.35
CA ASP A 597 18.92 16.74 -0.09
C ASP A 597 19.17 18.23 0.24
N ALA A 598 20.05 18.46 1.22
CA ALA A 598 20.39 19.77 1.74
C ALA A 598 21.39 20.57 0.88
N THR A 599 21.86 20.02 -0.25
CA THR A 599 22.93 20.61 -1.07
C THR A 599 22.65 22.05 -1.50
N SER A 600 21.39 22.42 -1.72
CA SER A 600 20.99 23.78 -2.16
C SER A 600 20.98 24.84 -1.07
N HIS A 601 21.09 24.45 0.20
CA HIS A 601 20.94 25.33 1.36
C HIS A 601 21.92 24.97 2.49
N LEU A 602 23.13 24.55 2.10
CA LEU A 602 24.20 24.30 3.05
C LEU A 602 24.58 25.60 3.78
N LEU A 603 24.88 25.47 5.08
CA LEU A 603 25.41 26.56 5.90
C LEU A 603 26.88 26.80 5.58
N ASP A 604 27.35 28.02 5.84
CA ASP A 604 28.78 28.38 5.68
C ASP A 604 29.70 27.57 6.62
N GLU A 605 29.20 27.20 7.80
CA GLU A 605 29.92 26.47 8.83
C GLU A 605 28.97 25.56 9.64
N TYR A 606 29.45 24.36 9.97
CA TYR A 606 28.79 23.38 10.83
C TYR A 606 29.60 23.10 12.09
N ASP A 607 28.97 22.55 13.14
CA ASP A 607 29.71 22.10 14.32
C ASP A 607 30.44 20.79 14.00
N PHE A 608 29.73 19.86 13.34
CA PHE A 608 30.25 18.55 12.94
C PHE A 608 29.93 18.25 11.48
N ILE A 609 30.91 17.68 10.76
CA ILE A 609 30.70 17.09 9.44
C ILE A 609 30.97 15.58 9.53
N VAL A 610 30.02 14.77 9.10
CA VAL A 610 30.16 13.31 8.95
C VAL A 610 30.31 12.99 7.46
N VAL A 611 31.40 12.31 7.11
CA VAL A 611 31.73 11.97 5.72
C VAL A 611 31.41 10.50 5.46
N GLY A 612 30.41 10.24 4.61
CA GLY A 612 29.90 8.92 4.30
C GLY A 612 28.70 8.55 5.17
N ALA A 613 27.57 8.25 4.56
CA ALA A 613 26.35 7.80 5.23
C ALA A 613 26.26 6.28 5.35
N GLY A 614 27.40 5.61 5.51
CA GLY A 614 27.48 4.15 5.65
C GLY A 614 26.90 3.63 6.97
N SER A 615 27.19 2.36 7.29
CA SER A 615 26.66 1.70 8.49
C SER A 615 26.97 2.47 9.79
N ALA A 616 28.17 3.03 9.94
CA ALA A 616 28.52 3.84 11.10
C ALA A 616 28.12 5.32 10.92
N GLY A 617 28.36 5.92 9.76
CA GLY A 617 28.14 7.35 9.55
C GLY A 617 26.68 7.78 9.70
N ALA A 618 25.73 6.94 9.23
CA ALA A 618 24.30 7.17 9.46
C ALA A 618 23.95 7.21 10.97
N VAL A 619 24.58 6.35 11.77
CA VAL A 619 24.42 6.31 13.22
C VAL A 619 25.01 7.56 13.86
N VAL A 620 26.26 7.90 13.51
CA VAL A 620 26.96 9.07 14.08
C VAL A 620 26.17 10.35 13.82
N ALA A 621 25.79 10.61 12.56
CA ALA A 621 25.04 11.82 12.21
C ALA A 621 23.67 11.89 12.91
N SER A 622 22.94 10.78 12.95
CA SER A 622 21.68 10.69 13.68
C SER A 622 21.87 10.92 15.18
N ARG A 623 22.89 10.33 15.81
CA ARG A 623 23.12 10.51 17.25
C ARG A 623 23.59 11.93 17.58
N LEU A 624 24.52 12.52 16.82
CA LEU A 624 24.99 13.88 17.10
C LEU A 624 23.87 14.92 16.95
N SER A 625 22.98 14.75 15.96
CA SER A 625 21.83 15.64 15.77
C SER A 625 20.77 15.57 16.87
N GLU A 626 20.83 14.59 17.78
CA GLU A 626 19.98 14.59 19.00
C GLU A 626 20.26 15.78 19.92
N VAL A 627 21.43 16.44 19.77
CA VAL A 627 21.77 17.66 20.49
C VAL A 627 21.28 18.87 19.66
N PRO A 628 20.19 19.56 20.06
CA PRO A 628 19.48 20.47 19.16
C PRO A 628 20.28 21.70 18.69
N HIS A 629 21.28 22.12 19.46
CA HIS A 629 22.10 23.29 19.15
C HIS A 629 23.34 22.96 18.30
N TRP A 630 23.60 21.68 18.02
CA TRP A 630 24.69 21.27 17.12
C TRP A 630 24.18 21.17 15.69
N LYS A 631 24.82 21.90 14.79
CA LYS A 631 24.62 21.81 13.35
C LYS A 631 25.46 20.66 12.81
N VAL A 632 24.79 19.62 12.32
CA VAL A 632 25.43 18.41 11.80
C VAL A 632 25.18 18.30 10.30
N LEU A 633 26.27 18.18 9.52
CA LEU A 633 26.19 17.89 8.09
C LEU A 633 26.64 16.46 7.83
N LEU A 634 25.79 15.69 7.15
CA LEU A 634 26.13 14.36 6.62
C LEU A 634 26.34 14.45 5.11
N LEU A 635 27.50 14.02 4.62
CA LEU A 635 27.87 14.03 3.20
C LEU A 635 27.87 12.60 2.65
N GLU A 636 27.09 12.32 1.61
CA GLU A 636 27.05 11.01 0.95
C GLU A 636 27.23 11.13 -0.56
N ALA A 637 28.11 10.30 -1.14
CA ALA A 637 28.38 10.29 -2.57
C ALA A 637 27.23 9.67 -3.41
N GLY A 638 26.43 8.79 -2.81
CA GLY A 638 25.23 8.21 -3.38
C GLY A 638 23.94 8.99 -3.14
N GLY A 639 22.84 8.41 -3.62
CA GLY A 639 21.48 8.90 -3.41
C GLY A 639 20.70 8.07 -2.38
N ASP A 640 19.37 8.04 -2.54
CA ASP A 640 18.49 7.24 -1.69
C ASP A 640 18.52 5.74 -2.04
N PRO A 641 18.26 4.85 -1.05
CA PRO A 641 18.02 3.43 -1.29
C PRO A 641 16.91 3.20 -2.33
N THR A 642 17.09 2.19 -3.18
CA THR A 642 16.14 1.85 -4.24
C THR A 642 15.08 0.86 -3.77
N PRO A 643 13.92 0.73 -4.45
CA PRO A 643 12.92 -0.28 -4.11
C PRO A 643 13.49 -1.71 -4.13
N THR A 644 14.39 -2.01 -5.07
CA THR A 644 15.10 -3.30 -5.14
C THR A 644 15.90 -3.57 -3.88
N SER A 645 16.51 -2.53 -3.30
CA SER A 645 17.34 -2.68 -2.11
C SER A 645 16.53 -3.03 -0.85
N ASP A 646 15.24 -2.71 -0.82
CA ASP A 646 14.38 -3.06 0.31
C ASP A 646 14.01 -4.54 0.34
N ILE A 647 14.06 -5.26 -0.78
CA ILE A 647 13.67 -6.67 -0.90
C ILE A 647 14.86 -7.59 -0.56
N PRO A 648 14.80 -8.37 0.55
CA PRO A 648 15.92 -9.18 1.02
C PRO A 648 16.53 -10.15 -0.01
N SER A 649 15.67 -10.85 -0.76
CA SER A 649 16.12 -11.85 -1.76
C SER A 649 16.81 -11.23 -2.97
N LEU A 650 16.67 -9.92 -3.20
CA LEU A 650 17.26 -9.25 -4.36
C LEU A 650 18.66 -8.68 -4.09
N SER A 651 19.25 -8.97 -2.93
CA SER A 651 20.59 -8.48 -2.52
C SER A 651 21.68 -8.66 -3.59
N LEU A 652 21.72 -9.79 -4.30
CA LEU A 652 22.69 -10.03 -5.38
C LEU A 652 22.52 -9.06 -6.57
N TYR A 653 21.30 -8.63 -6.87
CA TYR A 653 21.01 -7.71 -7.98
C TYR A 653 21.46 -6.27 -7.71
N LEU A 654 21.83 -5.93 -6.49
CA LEU A 654 22.31 -4.59 -6.12
C LEU A 654 23.78 -4.40 -6.48
N GLN A 655 24.53 -5.49 -6.60
CA GLN A 655 25.94 -5.45 -6.97
C GLN A 655 26.10 -5.08 -8.45
N LYS A 656 27.20 -4.40 -8.80
CA LYS A 656 27.51 -3.94 -10.17
C LYS A 656 26.48 -2.95 -10.75
N THR A 657 25.73 -2.28 -9.87
CA THR A 657 24.79 -1.20 -10.22
C THR A 657 25.33 0.17 -9.81
N ASP A 658 24.59 1.24 -10.09
CA ASP A 658 25.00 2.60 -9.75
C ASP A 658 25.07 2.88 -8.24
N ILE A 659 24.38 2.09 -7.41
CA ILE A 659 24.46 2.17 -5.94
C ILE A 659 25.60 1.34 -5.35
N ASP A 660 26.39 0.70 -6.21
CA ASP A 660 27.63 0.02 -5.87
C ASP A 660 28.81 0.89 -6.32
N TRP A 661 29.87 0.93 -5.52
CA TRP A 661 31.15 1.51 -5.92
C TRP A 661 31.88 0.64 -6.94
N GLN A 662 31.60 -0.67 -6.96
CA GLN A 662 32.17 -1.61 -7.95
C GLN A 662 33.69 -1.68 -7.90
N TYR A 663 34.27 -1.72 -6.70
CA TYR A 663 35.72 -1.88 -6.57
C TYR A 663 36.18 -3.22 -7.10
N GLN A 664 37.44 -3.25 -7.54
CA GLN A 664 38.14 -4.47 -7.92
C GLN A 664 39.50 -4.47 -7.24
N THR A 665 39.98 -5.66 -6.88
CA THR A 665 41.37 -5.81 -6.44
C THR A 665 42.33 -5.56 -7.61
N GLU A 666 43.58 -5.28 -7.30
CA GLU A 666 44.67 -5.48 -8.25
C GLU A 666 44.89 -6.99 -8.47
N PRO A 667 45.46 -7.40 -9.62
CA PRO A 667 45.83 -8.78 -9.85
C PRO A 667 47.00 -9.11 -8.92
N GLU A 668 46.79 -10.08 -8.04
CA GLU A 668 47.81 -10.60 -7.14
C GLU A 668 48.14 -12.05 -7.54
N GLU A 669 49.39 -12.47 -7.36
CA GLU A 669 49.76 -13.86 -7.59
C GLU A 669 49.10 -14.73 -6.52
N GLY A 670 48.41 -15.79 -6.95
CA GLY A 670 47.95 -16.85 -6.05
C GLY A 670 46.49 -16.79 -5.58
N MET A 671 45.71 -15.75 -5.90
CA MET A 671 44.26 -15.70 -5.58
C MET A 671 43.43 -15.08 -6.71
N CYS A 672 42.12 -15.39 -6.78
CA CYS A 672 41.19 -14.92 -7.82
C CYS A 672 41.67 -15.19 -9.26
N GLN A 673 42.51 -16.21 -9.46
CA GLN A 673 43.13 -16.52 -10.76
C GLN A 673 42.11 -17.00 -11.80
N GLY A 674 41.00 -17.57 -11.34
CA GLY A 674 39.89 -18.06 -12.16
C GLY A 674 38.77 -17.03 -12.32
N PHE A 675 39.03 -15.75 -12.06
CA PHE A 675 38.10 -14.65 -12.34
C PHE A 675 38.58 -13.76 -13.48
N ARG A 676 37.64 -13.08 -14.13
CA ARG A 676 37.92 -12.12 -15.22
C ARG A 676 38.99 -11.11 -14.80
N ASP A 677 39.98 -10.92 -15.68
CA ASP A 677 41.17 -10.08 -15.46
C ASP A 677 42.03 -10.43 -14.24
N LYS A 678 41.82 -11.62 -13.63
CA LYS A 678 42.47 -12.08 -12.39
C LYS A 678 42.26 -11.14 -11.20
N ARG A 679 41.07 -10.53 -11.13
CA ARG A 679 40.70 -9.56 -10.08
C ARG A 679 39.47 -10.03 -9.32
N CYS A 680 39.47 -9.87 -7.99
CA CYS A 680 38.29 -10.11 -7.18
C CYS A 680 37.37 -8.88 -7.25
N TYR A 681 36.07 -9.12 -7.37
CA TYR A 681 35.06 -8.06 -7.31
C TYR A 681 34.69 -7.72 -5.86
N TRP A 682 34.79 -6.45 -5.48
CA TRP A 682 34.56 -5.94 -4.12
C TRP A 682 33.41 -4.92 -4.12
N PRO A 683 32.14 -5.36 -4.02
CA PRO A 683 30.99 -4.47 -3.97
C PRO A 683 31.01 -3.63 -2.70
N ARG A 684 30.69 -2.33 -2.77
CA ARG A 684 30.48 -1.44 -1.61
C ARG A 684 29.31 -0.50 -1.87
N GLY A 685 28.44 -0.30 -0.88
CA GLY A 685 27.30 0.61 -1.06
C GLY A 685 27.73 2.08 -1.22
N LYS A 686 27.26 2.70 -2.31
CA LYS A 686 27.33 4.12 -2.66
C LYS A 686 25.90 4.70 -2.66
N VAL A 687 25.34 4.84 -1.47
CA VAL A 687 23.91 5.13 -1.21
C VAL A 687 23.76 5.49 0.27
N LEU A 688 22.74 6.25 0.67
CA LEU A 688 22.44 6.45 2.10
C LEU A 688 22.26 5.10 2.80
N GLY A 689 22.95 4.89 3.91
CA GLY A 689 23.05 3.60 4.62
C GLY A 689 24.25 2.75 4.16
N GLY A 690 24.90 3.12 3.06
CA GLY A 690 26.06 2.47 2.46
C GLY A 690 25.88 0.97 2.30
N SER A 691 26.87 0.20 2.74
CA SER A 691 26.85 -1.26 2.54
C SER A 691 25.74 -1.99 3.32
N SER A 692 25.08 -1.37 4.30
CA SER A 692 23.89 -1.96 4.95
C SER A 692 22.70 -2.12 4.00
N VAL A 693 22.67 -1.35 2.90
CA VAL A 693 21.67 -1.43 1.83
C VAL A 693 21.95 -2.59 0.87
N LEU A 694 23.22 -2.99 0.71
CA LEU A 694 23.64 -4.05 -0.22
C LEU A 694 23.83 -5.42 0.47
N ASN A 695 23.99 -5.46 1.80
CA ASN A 695 24.41 -6.67 2.51
C ASN A 695 23.36 -7.82 2.48
N TYR A 696 23.74 -8.97 3.04
CA TYR A 696 22.84 -10.12 3.22
C TYR A 696 22.06 -10.10 4.54
N MET A 697 22.01 -8.96 5.23
CA MET A 697 21.26 -8.69 6.46
C MET A 697 21.56 -9.58 7.69
N ILE A 698 22.45 -10.58 7.58
CA ILE A 698 22.86 -11.44 8.69
C ILE A 698 23.37 -10.59 9.85
N TYR A 699 22.72 -10.72 11.01
CA TYR A 699 23.08 -9.99 12.23
C TYR A 699 23.92 -10.88 13.16
N VAL A 700 25.24 -10.67 13.13
CA VAL A 700 26.20 -11.29 14.04
C VAL A 700 27.08 -10.20 14.65
N ARG A 701 27.27 -10.24 15.97
CA ARG A 701 28.08 -9.27 16.74
C ARG A 701 29.57 -9.58 16.70
N GLY A 702 29.97 -10.78 16.28
CA GLY A 702 31.31 -11.31 16.54
C GLY A 702 31.40 -11.93 17.94
N MET A 703 32.60 -12.38 18.32
CA MET A 703 32.83 -13.11 19.56
C MET A 703 33.30 -12.18 20.67
N LYS A 704 32.92 -12.47 21.92
CA LYS A 704 33.40 -11.71 23.10
C LYS A 704 34.92 -11.46 23.07
N GLY A 705 35.69 -12.51 22.76
CA GLY A 705 37.15 -12.45 22.77
C GLY A 705 37.76 -11.54 21.70
N ASP A 706 37.01 -11.12 20.68
CA ASP A 706 37.51 -10.18 19.66
C ASP A 706 37.72 -8.79 20.25
N TYR A 707 36.71 -8.29 20.94
CA TYR A 707 36.71 -6.99 21.61
C TYR A 707 37.68 -6.99 22.80
N ASP A 708 37.69 -8.06 23.58
CA ASP A 708 38.65 -8.20 24.67
C ASP A 708 40.10 -8.20 24.16
N ALA A 709 40.36 -8.77 22.98
CA ALA A 709 41.67 -8.70 22.35
C ALA A 709 42.02 -7.27 21.92
N TRP A 710 41.06 -6.48 21.40
CA TRP A 710 41.29 -5.07 21.09
C TRP A 710 41.68 -4.29 22.36
N SER A 711 40.96 -4.50 23.46
CA SER A 711 41.25 -3.88 24.75
C SER A 711 42.63 -4.30 25.28
N LYS A 712 42.95 -5.60 25.23
CA LYS A 712 44.25 -6.14 25.64
C LYS A 712 45.42 -5.61 24.80
N ALA A 713 45.18 -5.20 23.56
CA ALA A 713 46.16 -4.52 22.72
C ALA A 713 46.40 -3.05 23.11
N GLY A 714 45.81 -2.57 24.22
CA GLY A 714 45.98 -1.22 24.75
C GLY A 714 44.83 -0.26 24.41
N ASN A 715 43.78 -0.74 23.74
CA ASN A 715 42.60 0.07 23.41
C ASN A 715 41.57 0.04 24.54
N ASN A 716 41.90 0.69 25.66
CA ASN A 716 41.03 0.73 26.83
C ASN A 716 39.62 1.22 26.49
N GLY A 717 38.60 0.60 27.10
CA GLY A 717 37.20 0.91 26.83
C GLY A 717 36.62 0.20 25.60
N TRP A 718 37.35 -0.72 24.97
CA TRP A 718 36.89 -1.54 23.84
C TRP A 718 36.72 -3.02 24.19
N SER A 719 36.68 -3.38 25.48
CA SER A 719 36.35 -4.76 25.87
C SER A 719 34.91 -5.10 25.52
N TYR A 720 34.55 -6.38 25.48
CA TYR A 720 33.17 -6.76 25.17
C TYR A 720 32.16 -6.17 26.15
N GLU A 721 32.53 -6.09 27.43
CA GLU A 721 31.71 -5.49 28.49
C GLU A 721 31.46 -4.00 28.20
N ASP A 722 32.47 -3.28 27.72
CA ASP A 722 32.34 -1.86 27.36
C ASP A 722 31.46 -1.63 26.12
N VAL A 723 31.47 -2.57 25.16
CA VAL A 723 30.77 -2.40 23.87
C VAL A 723 29.37 -3.02 23.84
N LEU A 724 29.07 -4.01 24.67
CA LEU A 724 27.76 -4.66 24.75
C LEU A 724 26.59 -3.68 24.96
N PRO A 725 26.71 -2.64 25.81
CA PRO A 725 25.67 -1.62 25.95
C PRO A 725 25.35 -0.89 24.63
N TYR A 726 26.34 -0.64 23.78
CA TYR A 726 26.15 0.02 22.50
C TYR A 726 25.49 -0.89 21.46
N PHE A 727 25.79 -2.19 21.46
CA PHE A 727 25.01 -3.17 20.69
C PHE A 727 23.54 -3.15 21.09
N LYS A 728 23.27 -3.22 22.39
CA LYS A 728 21.91 -3.19 22.94
C LYS A 728 21.19 -1.87 22.60
N LYS A 729 21.89 -0.74 22.66
CA LYS A 729 21.31 0.59 22.38
C LYS A 729 20.70 0.71 20.98
N SER A 730 21.30 0.08 19.97
CA SER A 730 20.75 0.10 18.61
C SER A 730 19.62 -0.91 18.40
N GLN A 731 19.56 -1.99 19.18
CA GLN A 731 18.70 -3.13 18.91
C GLN A 731 17.22 -2.91 19.23
N ASP A 732 16.39 -3.42 18.32
CA ASP A 732 14.97 -3.70 18.53
C ASP A 732 14.69 -5.17 18.21
N MET A 733 14.91 -6.02 19.21
CA MET A 733 14.73 -7.47 19.09
C MET A 733 13.24 -7.85 19.11
N THR A 734 12.79 -8.59 18.09
CA THR A 734 11.40 -9.06 17.99
C THR A 734 11.16 -10.39 18.72
N SER A 735 12.21 -11.20 18.94
CA SER A 735 12.08 -12.48 19.67
C SER A 735 11.83 -12.26 21.16
N GLU A 736 10.64 -12.63 21.63
CA GLU A 736 10.28 -12.62 23.06
C GLU A 736 11.14 -13.58 23.89
N THR A 737 11.62 -14.67 23.29
CA THR A 737 12.45 -15.65 23.98
C THR A 737 13.82 -15.05 24.32
N LEU A 738 14.44 -14.33 23.38
CA LEU A 738 15.76 -13.72 23.57
C LEU A 738 15.75 -12.45 24.44
N LEU A 739 14.56 -11.90 24.72
CA LEU A 739 14.36 -10.77 25.61
C LEU A 739 14.15 -11.17 27.08
N ARG A 740 14.11 -12.47 27.39
CA ARG A 740 13.99 -12.95 28.77
C ARG A 740 15.23 -12.58 29.56
N LYS A 741 15.00 -12.14 30.81
CA LYS A 741 16.06 -11.85 31.77
C LYS A 741 16.73 -13.15 32.20
N ASP A 742 18.05 -13.12 32.31
CA ASP A 742 18.84 -14.19 32.89
C ASP A 742 18.68 -14.24 34.43
N SER A 743 19.40 -15.15 35.08
CA SER A 743 19.36 -15.33 36.54
C SER A 743 19.78 -14.10 37.34
N ASN A 744 20.47 -13.14 36.73
CA ASN A 744 20.91 -11.89 37.35
C ASN A 744 19.96 -10.73 37.06
N GLY A 745 18.89 -10.96 36.29
CA GLY A 745 17.92 -9.93 35.93
C GLY A 745 18.30 -9.12 34.68
N ASP A 746 19.36 -9.51 33.97
CA ASP A 746 19.87 -8.83 32.78
C ASP A 746 19.44 -9.52 31.49
N THR A 747 19.41 -8.76 30.39
CA THR A 747 19.11 -9.29 29.05
C THR A 747 20.32 -9.14 28.14
N TYR A 748 20.63 -10.17 27.33
CA TYR A 748 21.70 -10.10 26.33
C TYR A 748 21.29 -9.31 25.06
N HIS A 749 19.99 -9.11 24.89
CA HIS A 749 19.34 -8.33 23.84
C HIS A 749 18.51 -7.19 24.42
N ALA A 750 18.14 -6.22 23.58
CA ALA A 750 17.28 -5.11 23.96
C ALA A 750 16.19 -4.86 22.91
N ARG A 751 15.15 -4.12 23.35
CA ARG A 751 14.02 -3.69 22.54
C ARG A 751 13.92 -2.16 22.57
N GLY A 752 13.40 -1.55 21.51
CA GLY A 752 13.15 -0.10 21.43
C GLY A 752 14.27 0.73 20.80
N GLY A 753 15.36 0.10 20.37
CA GLY A 753 16.36 0.75 19.51
C GLY A 753 15.85 0.99 18.08
N PRO A 754 16.58 1.74 17.26
CA PRO A 754 16.19 2.03 15.87
C PRO A 754 16.35 0.85 14.90
N LEU A 755 17.18 -0.15 15.20
CA LEU A 755 17.52 -1.26 14.30
C LEU A 755 16.71 -2.51 14.65
N THR A 756 15.68 -2.80 13.85
CA THR A 756 14.82 -3.96 14.05
C THR A 756 15.52 -5.26 13.62
N LEU A 757 15.39 -6.30 14.46
CA LEU A 757 15.95 -7.63 14.23
C LEU A 757 14.82 -8.68 14.23
N GLU A 758 14.71 -9.45 13.15
CA GLU A 758 13.71 -10.52 12.97
C GLU A 758 14.41 -11.84 12.64
N GLU A 759 13.87 -12.95 13.16
CA GLU A 759 14.36 -14.28 12.79
C GLU A 759 13.87 -14.60 11.36
N TYR A 760 14.74 -15.15 10.51
CA TYR A 760 14.29 -15.64 9.22
C TYR A 760 13.38 -16.86 9.38
N GLU A 761 12.43 -17.03 8.45
CA GLU A 761 11.58 -18.23 8.40
C GLU A 761 12.44 -19.50 8.30
N ARG A 762 12.18 -20.48 9.16
CA ARG A 762 12.92 -21.75 9.14
C ARG A 762 12.54 -22.56 7.91
N THR A 763 13.54 -23.03 7.18
CA THR A 763 13.36 -23.80 5.95
C THR A 763 13.67 -25.28 6.18
N GLU A 764 13.05 -26.19 5.40
CA GLU A 764 13.38 -27.63 5.46
C GLU A 764 14.88 -27.85 5.24
N PHE A 765 15.47 -27.11 4.30
CA PHE A 765 16.89 -27.17 4.02
C PHE A 765 17.74 -26.72 5.23
N GLY A 766 17.37 -25.63 5.89
CA GLY A 766 18.03 -25.17 7.11
C GLY A 766 17.97 -26.22 8.23
N GLU A 767 16.81 -26.85 8.44
CA GLU A 767 16.66 -27.91 9.44
C GLU A 767 17.52 -29.15 9.14
N ILE A 768 17.68 -29.51 7.86
CA ILE A 768 18.60 -30.58 7.45
C ILE A 768 20.05 -30.23 7.80
N ILE A 769 20.48 -28.99 7.57
CA ILE A 769 21.82 -28.53 7.95
C ILE A 769 22.01 -28.61 9.47
N LEU A 770 21.03 -28.15 10.26
CA LEU A 770 21.07 -28.22 11.73
C LEU A 770 21.11 -29.67 12.23
N GLN A 771 20.42 -30.60 11.57
CA GLN A 771 20.50 -32.03 11.91
C GLN A 771 21.86 -32.63 11.55
N ALA A 772 22.41 -32.28 10.38
CA ALA A 772 23.73 -32.73 9.95
C ALA A 772 24.84 -32.22 10.89
N ALA A 773 24.78 -30.96 11.30
CA ALA A 773 25.70 -30.39 12.28
C ALA A 773 25.65 -31.14 13.62
N LYS A 774 24.43 -31.45 14.08
CA LYS A 774 24.21 -32.24 15.31
C LYS A 774 24.75 -33.65 15.22
N GLU A 775 24.63 -34.33 14.07
CA GLU A 775 25.23 -35.66 13.86
C GLU A 775 26.76 -35.65 13.97
N LEU A 776 27.40 -34.53 13.62
CA LEU A 776 28.84 -34.32 13.76
C LEU A 776 29.26 -33.86 15.17
N GLY A 777 28.31 -33.71 16.10
CA GLY A 777 28.57 -33.32 17.48
C GLY A 777 28.57 -31.81 17.74
N TYR A 778 28.10 -30.99 16.80
CA TYR A 778 27.94 -29.54 17.02
C TYR A 778 26.57 -29.22 17.61
N GLU A 779 26.53 -28.24 18.51
CA GLU A 779 25.29 -27.80 19.15
C GLU A 779 24.46 -26.92 18.21
N ASN A 780 23.13 -27.09 18.26
CA ASN A 780 22.20 -26.18 17.64
C ASN A 780 21.80 -25.11 18.66
N LEU A 781 22.21 -23.88 18.43
CA LEU A 781 21.99 -22.74 19.31
C LEU A 781 20.69 -22.03 18.94
N ASP A 782 20.05 -21.41 19.92
CA ASP A 782 18.93 -20.48 19.70
C ASP A 782 19.42 -19.06 19.40
N ASP A 783 20.66 -18.72 19.78
CA ASP A 783 21.23 -17.38 19.65
C ASP A 783 22.76 -17.39 19.47
N LEU A 784 23.21 -17.00 18.28
CA LEU A 784 24.64 -16.86 17.94
C LEU A 784 25.30 -15.64 18.59
N ASN A 785 24.48 -14.69 19.03
CA ASN A 785 24.90 -13.46 19.67
C ASN A 785 24.79 -13.53 21.17
N GLY A 786 24.58 -14.73 21.75
CA GLY A 786 24.35 -14.99 23.17
C GLY A 786 25.63 -15.25 23.97
N LYS A 787 25.47 -15.89 25.14
CA LYS A 787 26.60 -16.29 26.01
C LYS A 787 27.43 -17.42 25.40
N HIS A 788 26.78 -18.36 24.72
CA HIS A 788 27.41 -19.47 24.02
C HIS A 788 27.32 -19.20 22.52
N GLN A 789 28.45 -19.11 21.84
CA GLN A 789 28.53 -18.60 20.46
C GLN A 789 29.13 -19.62 19.46
N LEU A 790 29.43 -20.84 19.91
CA LEU A 790 30.02 -21.92 19.09
C LEU A 790 28.97 -22.99 18.78
N GLY A 791 28.65 -23.19 17.51
CA GLY A 791 27.56 -24.06 17.07
C GLY A 791 26.85 -23.52 15.83
N PHE A 792 25.69 -24.09 15.50
CA PHE A 792 24.87 -23.73 14.35
C PHE A 792 23.52 -23.18 14.80
N ALA A 793 22.98 -22.19 14.10
CA ALA A 793 21.66 -21.64 14.43
C ALA A 793 20.96 -21.07 13.21
N ASN A 794 19.65 -20.94 13.32
CA ASN A 794 18.88 -20.07 12.44
C ASN A 794 19.23 -18.59 12.77
N VAL A 795 19.42 -17.76 11.74
CA VAL A 795 19.97 -16.41 11.88
C VAL A 795 18.89 -15.36 12.01
N PHE A 796 19.22 -14.29 12.72
CA PHE A 796 18.43 -13.07 12.73
C PHE A 796 18.94 -12.12 11.64
N GLY A 797 18.01 -11.50 10.94
CA GLY A 797 18.26 -10.47 9.95
C GLY A 797 17.98 -9.07 10.49
N THR A 798 18.71 -8.06 9.98
CA THR A 798 18.30 -6.65 10.11
C THR A 798 17.08 -6.39 9.21
N LEU A 799 15.90 -6.72 9.71
CA LEU A 799 14.62 -6.70 9.01
C LEU A 799 13.57 -5.94 9.82
N ARG A 800 12.61 -5.34 9.11
CA ARG A 800 11.41 -4.73 9.69
C ARG A 800 10.22 -5.11 8.83
N ASN A 801 9.34 -5.94 9.36
CA ASN A 801 8.19 -6.51 8.68
C ASN A 801 8.60 -7.18 7.35
N GLY A 802 9.55 -8.13 7.40
CA GLY A 802 10.01 -8.88 6.22
C GLY A 802 10.77 -8.07 5.16
N THR A 803 11.03 -6.78 5.42
CA THR A 803 11.75 -5.85 4.53
C THR A 803 13.10 -5.49 5.15
N ARG A 804 14.12 -5.21 4.35
CA ARG A 804 15.44 -4.79 4.85
C ARG A 804 15.33 -3.57 5.78
N CYS A 805 15.95 -3.65 6.95
CA CYS A 805 16.16 -2.52 7.86
C CYS A 805 17.63 -2.05 7.77
N SER A 806 17.93 -1.21 6.78
CA SER A 806 19.27 -0.59 6.62
C SER A 806 19.53 0.47 7.69
N THR A 807 20.78 0.93 7.83
CA THR A 807 21.09 2.01 8.79
C THR A 807 20.49 3.35 8.37
N ALA A 808 20.25 3.59 7.07
CA ALA A 808 19.47 4.75 6.63
C ALA A 808 18.02 4.67 7.13
N LYS A 809 17.37 3.51 6.97
CA LYS A 809 15.98 3.31 7.42
C LYS A 809 15.86 3.27 8.94
N ALA A 810 16.86 2.75 9.64
CA ALA A 810 16.89 2.70 11.10
C ALA A 810 17.19 4.06 11.73
N PHE A 811 18.20 4.80 11.25
CA PHE A 811 18.73 5.97 11.94
C PHE A 811 18.45 7.32 11.27
N LEU A 812 18.46 7.38 9.92
CA LEU A 812 18.25 8.64 9.20
C LEU A 812 16.77 8.93 8.97
N SER A 813 15.98 7.91 8.64
CA SER A 813 14.53 8.04 8.46
C SER A 813 13.81 8.68 9.67
N PRO A 814 14.01 8.23 10.93
CA PRO A 814 13.40 8.89 12.08
C PRO A 814 14.02 10.26 12.41
N ALA A 815 15.24 10.55 11.92
CA ALA A 815 15.93 11.81 12.16
C ALA A 815 15.64 12.88 11.08
N LYS A 816 14.90 12.53 10.01
CA LYS A 816 14.72 13.38 8.82
C LYS A 816 14.05 14.73 9.07
N PHE A 817 13.26 14.83 10.14
CA PHE A 817 12.55 16.05 10.52
C PHE A 817 13.35 16.95 11.47
N ARG A 818 14.59 16.59 11.82
CA ARG A 818 15.44 17.40 12.71
C ARG A 818 16.08 18.51 11.91
N GLU A 819 15.70 19.75 12.20
CA GLU A 819 16.19 20.94 11.50
C GLU A 819 17.71 21.17 11.60
N ASN A 820 18.37 20.57 12.60
CA ASN A 820 19.81 20.69 12.81
C ASN A 820 20.64 19.57 12.13
N LEU A 821 20.00 18.65 11.41
CA LEU A 821 20.65 17.62 10.59
C LEU A 821 20.47 17.95 9.10
N HIS A 822 21.55 18.31 8.44
CA HIS A 822 21.57 18.51 6.99
C HIS A 822 22.21 17.30 6.31
N VAL A 823 21.58 16.78 5.26
CA VAL A 823 22.11 15.62 4.50
C VAL A 823 22.34 16.03 3.05
N ALA A 824 23.59 16.14 2.63
CA ALA A 824 23.93 16.40 1.23
C ALA A 824 24.10 15.08 0.48
N LYS A 825 23.25 14.84 -0.52
CA LYS A 825 23.30 13.64 -1.37
C LYS A 825 24.13 13.93 -2.62
N TYR A 826 24.69 12.90 -3.23
CA TYR A 826 25.58 13.05 -4.40
C TYR A 826 26.75 14.01 -4.15
N ALA A 827 27.22 14.04 -2.90
CA ALA A 827 28.27 14.89 -2.37
C ALA A 827 29.54 14.06 -2.18
N HIS A 828 30.40 14.00 -3.20
CA HIS A 828 31.61 13.19 -3.17
C HIS A 828 32.76 13.99 -2.52
N VAL A 829 33.11 13.65 -1.28
CA VAL A 829 34.24 14.25 -0.57
C VAL A 829 35.57 13.85 -1.21
N THR A 830 36.39 14.84 -1.55
CA THR A 830 37.69 14.63 -2.22
C THR A 830 38.86 14.63 -1.25
N ARG A 831 38.84 15.54 -0.26
CA ARG A 831 39.88 15.66 0.78
C ARG A 831 39.43 16.57 1.93
N ILE A 832 40.20 16.55 3.01
CA ILE A 832 40.07 17.44 4.16
C ILE A 832 41.13 18.53 4.04
N LEU A 833 40.74 19.79 4.23
CA LEU A 833 41.65 20.93 4.21
C LEU A 833 42.22 21.16 5.61
N ILE A 834 43.55 21.14 5.70
CA ILE A 834 44.31 21.17 6.95
C ILE A 834 45.32 22.32 6.89
N ASN A 835 45.42 23.08 7.98
CA ASN A 835 46.45 24.10 8.10
C ASN A 835 47.81 23.44 8.37
N ASP A 836 48.79 23.67 7.49
CA ASP A 836 50.10 23.02 7.56
C ASP A 836 50.91 23.39 8.82
N GLN A 837 50.73 24.59 9.36
CA GLN A 837 51.46 25.05 10.55
C GLN A 837 50.83 24.52 11.84
N THR A 838 49.50 24.62 11.98
CA THR A 838 48.80 24.22 13.22
C THR A 838 48.37 22.76 13.24
N LYS A 839 48.50 22.06 12.10
CA LYS A 839 48.01 20.69 11.87
C LYS A 839 46.56 20.52 12.33
N THR A 840 45.72 21.51 12.03
CA THR A 840 44.30 21.54 12.40
C THR A 840 43.43 21.55 11.15
N ALA A 841 42.51 20.60 11.06
CA ALA A 841 41.53 20.51 9.98
C ALA A 841 40.43 21.57 10.19
N HIS A 842 39.98 22.20 9.10
CA HIS A 842 39.02 23.32 9.17
C HIS A 842 37.94 23.31 8.10
N SER A 843 38.08 22.50 7.05
CA SER A 843 37.06 22.38 5.99
C SER A 843 37.15 21.04 5.28
N VAL A 844 36.05 20.63 4.64
CA VAL A 844 35.98 19.46 3.77
C VAL A 844 35.75 19.93 2.35
N GLU A 845 36.61 19.50 1.41
CA GLU A 845 36.44 19.73 -0.02
C GLU A 845 35.61 18.59 -0.62
N LEU A 846 34.61 18.94 -1.44
CA LEU A 846 33.73 17.97 -2.07
C LEU A 846 33.32 18.41 -3.48
N ARG A 847 32.93 17.43 -4.27
CA ARG A 847 32.33 17.58 -5.58
C ARG A 847 30.82 17.34 -5.49
N GLY A 848 30.02 18.35 -5.83
CA GLY A 848 28.57 18.24 -5.88
C GLY A 848 28.07 17.53 -7.13
N LYS A 849 26.76 17.29 -7.19
CA LYS A 849 26.07 16.63 -8.32
C LYS A 849 26.28 17.31 -9.67
N ASP A 850 26.41 18.63 -9.70
CA ASP A 850 26.69 19.42 -10.91
C ASP A 850 28.16 19.37 -11.35
N GLY A 851 28.99 18.62 -10.62
CA GLY A 851 30.40 18.45 -10.86
C GLY A 851 31.28 19.57 -10.32
N LYS A 852 30.70 20.60 -9.68
CA LYS A 852 31.47 21.70 -9.09
C LYS A 852 32.14 21.26 -7.81
N ILE A 853 33.36 21.77 -7.61
CA ILE A 853 34.14 21.57 -6.39
C ILE A 853 33.95 22.79 -5.49
N PHE A 854 33.65 22.55 -4.22
CA PHE A 854 33.54 23.57 -3.20
C PHE A 854 33.92 22.99 -1.84
N SER A 855 34.07 23.86 -0.84
CA SER A 855 34.45 23.47 0.52
C SER A 855 33.43 23.93 1.55
N VAL A 856 33.19 23.11 2.57
CA VAL A 856 32.32 23.44 3.71
C VAL A 856 33.16 23.47 4.99
N LYS A 857 32.99 24.51 5.80
CA LYS A 857 33.74 24.68 7.05
C LYS A 857 33.10 23.92 8.20
N PHE A 858 33.92 23.54 9.17
CA PHE A 858 33.45 23.02 10.44
C PHE A 858 34.23 23.59 11.61
N ARG A 859 33.57 23.67 12.77
CA ARG A 859 34.11 24.26 13.99
C ARG A 859 34.82 23.24 14.89
N ASN A 860 34.17 22.10 15.12
CA ASN A 860 34.64 21.14 16.13
C ASN A 860 35.44 20.03 15.45
N GLU A 861 34.76 19.13 14.73
CA GLU A 861 35.41 17.96 14.13
C GLU A 861 34.75 17.52 12.82
N VAL A 862 35.56 16.92 11.95
CA VAL A 862 35.10 16.05 10.86
C VAL A 862 35.28 14.59 11.25
N ILE A 863 34.24 13.80 11.02
CA ILE A 863 34.20 12.36 11.30
C ILE A 863 34.16 11.61 9.98
N LEU A 864 35.22 10.89 9.65
CA LEU A 864 35.27 10.01 8.48
C LEU A 864 34.56 8.69 8.79
N SER A 865 33.54 8.39 8.00
CA SER A 865 32.77 7.14 8.02
C SER A 865 32.54 6.62 6.59
N ALA A 866 33.51 6.84 5.70
CA ALA A 866 33.46 6.49 4.28
C ALA A 866 33.79 5.00 4.02
N GLY A 867 34.13 4.25 5.07
CA GLY A 867 34.44 2.82 5.03
C GLY A 867 35.90 2.52 4.74
N SER A 868 36.27 1.24 4.85
CA SER A 868 37.66 0.76 4.81
C SER A 868 38.44 1.02 3.52
N ILE A 869 37.79 1.52 2.48
CA ILE A 869 38.42 1.86 1.20
C ILE A 869 38.52 3.37 1.04
N ASN A 870 37.42 4.09 1.26
CA ASN A 870 37.38 5.54 1.00
C ASN A 870 37.93 6.37 2.16
N SER A 871 37.79 5.94 3.42
CA SER A 871 38.38 6.66 4.56
C SER A 871 39.91 6.77 4.45
N PRO A 872 40.68 5.69 4.20
CA PRO A 872 42.12 5.83 3.98
C PRO A 872 42.45 6.60 2.69
N GLN A 873 41.65 6.48 1.62
CA GLN A 873 41.82 7.28 0.41
C GLN A 873 41.72 8.78 0.68
N ILE A 874 40.66 9.21 1.38
CA ILE A 874 40.44 10.62 1.74
C ILE A 874 41.57 11.13 2.63
N LEU A 875 42.02 10.35 3.62
CA LEU A 875 43.16 10.72 4.46
C LEU A 875 44.44 10.90 3.64
N MET A 876 44.77 9.95 2.76
CA MET A 876 45.95 10.03 1.90
C MET A 876 45.88 11.24 0.95
N LEU A 877 44.72 11.50 0.33
CA LEU A 877 44.49 12.68 -0.51
C LEU A 877 44.57 14.01 0.27
N SER A 878 44.38 13.94 1.59
CA SER A 878 44.56 15.07 2.52
C SER A 878 46.00 15.21 3.03
N GLY A 879 46.94 14.40 2.53
CA GLY A 879 48.34 14.41 2.96
C GLY A 879 48.62 13.61 4.24
N ILE A 880 47.70 12.74 4.68
CA ILE A 880 47.85 11.88 5.86
C ILE A 880 47.99 10.42 5.43
N GLY A 881 49.18 9.85 5.54
CA GLY A 881 49.44 8.44 5.19
C GLY A 881 50.92 8.11 5.00
N PRO A 882 51.23 6.97 4.34
CA PRO A 882 52.59 6.51 4.14
C PRO A 882 53.41 7.51 3.33
N GLN A 883 54.51 8.00 3.92
CA GLN A 883 55.22 9.17 3.42
C GLN A 883 55.84 8.94 2.04
N GLU A 884 56.37 7.74 1.80
CA GLU A 884 56.97 7.37 0.51
C GLU A 884 55.94 7.30 -0.59
N HIS A 885 54.81 6.61 -0.34
CA HIS A 885 53.71 6.49 -1.30
C HIS A 885 53.11 7.85 -1.67
N LEU A 886 52.87 8.72 -0.68
CA LEU A 886 52.34 10.06 -0.94
C LEU A 886 53.28 10.89 -1.83
N LYS A 887 54.60 10.82 -1.60
CA LYS A 887 55.58 11.51 -2.46
C LYS A 887 55.62 10.93 -3.87
N GLU A 888 55.52 9.60 -4.02
CA GLU A 888 55.51 8.90 -5.32
C GLU A 888 54.40 9.41 -6.24
N ILE A 889 53.20 9.62 -5.69
CA ILE A 889 52.03 10.11 -6.42
C ILE A 889 51.90 11.64 -6.46
N GLY A 890 52.87 12.38 -5.91
CA GLY A 890 52.93 13.84 -5.95
C GLY A 890 52.10 14.59 -4.90
N ILE A 891 51.76 13.94 -3.77
CA ILE A 891 51.04 14.55 -2.65
C ILE A 891 52.04 14.88 -1.52
N GLN A 892 51.98 16.11 -1.00
CA GLN A 892 52.82 16.53 0.11
C GLN A 892 52.36 15.90 1.44
N PRO A 893 53.21 15.12 2.14
CA PRO A 893 52.86 14.56 3.45
C PRO A 893 52.79 15.66 4.52
N LEU A 894 51.70 15.69 5.30
CA LEU A 894 51.47 16.65 6.38
C LEU A 894 51.87 16.13 7.76
N VAL A 895 51.84 14.81 7.97
CA VAL A 895 52.26 14.15 9.22
C VAL A 895 53.31 13.09 8.96
N ASN A 896 54.08 12.76 9.98
CA ASN A 896 55.13 11.75 9.89
C ASN A 896 54.51 10.35 9.74
N ASN A 897 54.61 9.79 8.54
CA ASN A 897 54.42 8.39 8.17
C ASN A 897 53.39 7.59 8.99
N LEU A 898 52.11 7.95 8.89
CA LEU A 898 51.04 7.11 9.42
C LEU A 898 50.73 5.96 8.46
N MET A 899 50.50 4.76 9.00
CA MET A 899 50.24 3.53 8.24
C MET A 899 48.80 3.46 7.68
N VAL A 900 48.31 4.57 7.12
CA VAL A 900 47.00 4.66 6.48
C VAL A 900 46.97 3.76 5.25
N GLY A 901 45.93 2.94 5.14
CA GLY A 901 45.75 1.98 4.06
C GLY A 901 46.33 0.60 4.37
N GLU A 902 47.21 0.45 5.35
CA GLU A 902 47.81 -0.83 5.75
C GLU A 902 46.87 -1.65 6.66
N ASN A 903 47.23 -2.90 7.00
CA ASN A 903 46.41 -3.79 7.86
C ASN A 903 44.99 -4.07 7.32
N LEU A 904 44.79 -4.00 5.99
CA LEU A 904 43.54 -4.41 5.37
C LEU A 904 43.29 -5.88 5.67
N GLN A 905 42.14 -6.18 6.24
CA GLN A 905 41.68 -7.53 6.55
C GLN A 905 40.32 -7.75 5.95
N ASP A 906 40.05 -8.96 5.48
CA ASP A 906 38.75 -9.36 4.96
C ASP A 906 38.54 -10.85 5.20
N HIS A 907 37.28 -11.29 5.24
CA HIS A 907 36.95 -12.70 5.35
C HIS A 907 37.04 -13.37 3.98
N LEU A 908 37.95 -14.32 3.85
CA LEU A 908 38.09 -15.14 2.64
C LEU A 908 37.05 -16.27 2.65
N ILE A 909 36.35 -16.45 1.54
CA ILE A 909 35.40 -17.54 1.32
C ILE A 909 35.84 -18.45 0.20
N PHE A 910 35.36 -19.69 0.25
CA PHE A 910 35.48 -20.64 -0.85
C PHE A 910 34.10 -21.11 -1.33
N PRO A 911 33.62 -20.61 -2.49
CA PRO A 911 32.36 -21.05 -3.08
C PRO A 911 32.47 -22.37 -3.86
N GLY A 912 33.60 -23.09 -3.77
CA GLY A 912 33.85 -24.29 -4.58
C GLY A 912 33.45 -25.63 -3.98
N ALA A 913 33.06 -25.67 -2.69
CA ALA A 913 32.59 -26.91 -2.07
C ALA A 913 31.12 -27.18 -2.46
N LEU A 914 30.99 -27.77 -3.65
CA LEU A 914 29.75 -28.02 -4.37
C LEU A 914 29.27 -29.45 -4.14
N PHE A 915 27.99 -29.59 -3.77
CA PHE A 915 27.38 -30.89 -3.57
C PHE A 915 26.01 -30.93 -4.21
N ASN A 916 25.67 -32.06 -4.82
CA ASN A 916 24.31 -32.30 -5.27
C ASN A 916 23.50 -33.07 -4.24
N LEU A 917 22.19 -32.85 -4.26
CA LEU A 917 21.18 -33.55 -3.49
C LEU A 917 20.20 -34.21 -4.46
N LYS A 918 19.38 -35.12 -3.94
CA LYS A 918 18.24 -35.70 -4.63
C LYS A 918 17.37 -34.55 -5.13
N LYS A 919 17.08 -34.57 -6.42
CA LYS A 919 16.22 -33.60 -7.07
C LYS A 919 14.86 -33.57 -6.37
N SER A 920 14.46 -32.41 -5.87
CA SER A 920 13.12 -32.18 -5.32
C SER A 920 12.06 -32.36 -6.41
N ASP A 921 10.86 -32.81 -6.02
CA ASP A 921 9.73 -32.96 -6.95
C ASP A 921 9.51 -31.63 -7.67
N ASN A 922 9.55 -31.66 -9.02
CA ASN A 922 9.69 -30.49 -9.91
C ASN A 922 8.90 -29.25 -9.46
N LEU A 923 9.50 -28.42 -8.60
CA LEU A 923 9.15 -27.01 -8.44
C LEU A 923 9.77 -26.26 -9.63
N GLN A 924 9.27 -26.52 -10.84
CA GLN A 924 9.54 -25.59 -11.93
C GLN A 924 8.94 -24.25 -11.50
N LEU A 925 9.77 -23.20 -11.47
CA LEU A 925 9.32 -21.82 -11.30
C LEU A 925 8.45 -21.45 -12.51
N SER A 926 7.19 -21.90 -12.49
CA SER A 926 6.21 -21.52 -13.49
C SER A 926 5.96 -20.01 -13.35
N PRO A 927 5.58 -19.33 -14.44
CA PRO A 927 5.16 -17.93 -14.36
C PRO A 927 4.07 -17.69 -13.29
N SER A 928 3.18 -18.67 -13.07
CA SER A 928 2.16 -18.61 -12.02
C SER A 928 2.72 -18.68 -10.59
N LEU A 929 3.72 -19.53 -10.34
CA LEU A 929 4.38 -19.62 -9.04
C LEU A 929 5.19 -18.35 -8.74
N LEU A 930 5.86 -17.77 -9.74
CA LEU A 930 6.55 -16.49 -9.60
C LEU A 930 5.59 -15.35 -9.26
N LEU A 931 4.42 -15.29 -9.93
CA LEU A 931 3.38 -14.30 -9.62
C LEU A 931 2.85 -14.47 -8.20
N ASP A 932 2.66 -15.70 -7.71
CA ASP A 932 2.25 -15.96 -6.32
C ASP A 932 3.31 -15.52 -5.31
N ILE A 933 4.60 -15.77 -5.58
CA ILE A 933 5.73 -15.32 -4.76
C ILE A 933 5.77 -13.78 -4.68
N TYR A 934 5.64 -13.09 -5.83
CA TYR A 934 5.58 -11.62 -5.86
C TYR A 934 4.35 -11.09 -5.13
N TYR A 935 3.18 -11.71 -5.34
CA TYR A 935 1.93 -11.31 -4.70
C TYR A 935 1.98 -11.45 -3.18
N LYS A 936 2.46 -12.59 -2.66
CA LYS A 936 2.65 -12.85 -1.23
C LYS A 936 3.53 -11.79 -0.59
N TYR A 937 4.72 -11.57 -1.14
CA TYR A 937 5.63 -10.55 -0.62
C TYR A 937 5.05 -9.12 -0.71
N LEU A 938 4.42 -8.77 -1.82
CA LEU A 938 3.89 -7.42 -2.02
C LEU A 938 2.64 -7.14 -1.17
N THR A 939 1.91 -8.16 -0.73
CA THR A 939 0.71 -7.96 0.10
C THR A 939 0.94 -8.22 1.59
N ARG A 940 1.87 -9.11 1.94
CA ARG A 940 2.06 -9.60 3.32
C ARG A 940 3.49 -9.50 3.83
N ARG A 941 4.46 -9.16 2.96
CA ARG A 941 5.90 -9.18 3.27
C ARG A 941 6.40 -10.54 3.78
N ASP A 942 5.80 -11.61 3.29
CA ASP A 942 6.12 -13.00 3.65
C ASP A 942 6.70 -13.78 2.46
N GLY A 943 7.14 -15.01 2.74
CA GLY A 943 7.59 -15.97 1.74
C GLY A 943 9.01 -15.73 1.20
N PRO A 944 9.39 -16.39 0.09
CA PRO A 944 10.77 -16.49 -0.38
C PRO A 944 11.48 -15.17 -0.69
N LEU A 945 10.74 -14.06 -0.88
CA LEU A 945 11.36 -12.74 -1.12
C LEU A 945 11.73 -12.00 0.16
N SER A 946 11.13 -12.37 1.31
CA SER A 946 11.45 -11.83 2.64
C SER A 946 12.71 -12.45 3.26
N THR A 947 13.20 -13.54 2.68
CA THR A 947 14.49 -14.15 3.00
C THR A 947 15.59 -13.68 2.05
N HIS A 948 16.86 -13.77 2.46
CA HIS A 948 17.98 -13.57 1.55
C HIS A 948 18.26 -14.85 0.74
N LEU A 949 19.02 -14.73 -0.36
CA LEU A 949 19.34 -15.86 -1.27
C LEU A 949 20.26 -16.93 -0.65
N GLY A 950 20.83 -16.66 0.53
CA GLY A 950 21.61 -17.61 1.32
C GLY A 950 20.75 -18.29 2.38
N THR A 951 21.33 -19.28 3.07
CA THR A 951 20.59 -20.00 4.10
C THR A 951 20.24 -19.13 5.29
N THR A 952 19.06 -19.40 5.81
CA THR A 952 18.59 -18.93 7.10
C THR A 952 19.41 -19.51 8.26
N VAL A 953 20.38 -20.38 8.00
CA VAL A 953 21.27 -21.01 8.99
C VAL A 953 22.73 -20.65 8.73
N THR A 954 23.48 -20.39 9.79
CA THR A 954 24.96 -20.30 9.77
C THR A 954 25.51 -21.05 10.98
N GLY A 955 26.81 -21.30 10.98
CA GLY A 955 27.46 -21.87 12.15
C GLY A 955 28.95 -21.57 12.22
N PHE A 956 29.47 -21.67 13.43
CA PHE A 956 30.85 -21.38 13.79
C PHE A 956 31.51 -22.64 14.33
N ILE A 957 32.70 -22.95 13.83
CA ILE A 957 33.51 -24.05 14.35
C ILE A 957 34.90 -23.56 14.73
N LYS A 958 35.47 -24.27 15.70
CA LYS A 958 36.86 -24.11 16.12
C LYS A 958 37.63 -25.30 15.57
N THR A 959 38.55 -25.06 14.63
CA THR A 959 39.47 -26.10 14.17
C THR A 959 40.61 -26.32 15.16
N LYS A 960 41.37 -27.40 14.98
CA LYS A 960 42.63 -27.64 15.70
C LYS A 960 43.70 -26.57 15.43
N LEU A 961 43.52 -25.75 14.40
CA LEU A 961 44.43 -24.67 13.99
C LEU A 961 44.02 -23.30 14.57
N ALA A 962 42.93 -23.22 15.34
CA ALA A 962 42.49 -21.99 15.96
C ALA A 962 43.52 -21.49 16.99
N ASP A 963 43.75 -20.17 17.04
CA ASP A 963 44.75 -19.58 17.94
C ASP A 963 44.35 -19.66 19.43
N ASP A 964 43.04 -19.71 19.69
CA ASP A 964 42.44 -19.68 21.03
C ASP A 964 41.02 -20.29 20.98
N GLU A 965 40.23 -20.12 22.04
CA GLU A 965 38.87 -20.67 22.16
C GLU A 965 37.85 -20.11 21.16
N ARG A 966 38.16 -19.02 20.44
CA ARG A 966 37.26 -18.47 19.42
C ARG A 966 37.29 -19.30 18.13
N PRO A 967 36.16 -19.38 17.41
CA PRO A 967 36.10 -20.02 16.11
C PRO A 967 37.00 -19.31 15.09
N ASP A 968 37.57 -20.08 14.19
CA ASP A 968 38.39 -19.63 13.06
C ASP A 968 37.66 -19.81 11.72
N LEU A 969 36.54 -20.56 11.71
CA LEU A 969 35.69 -20.76 10.54
C LEU A 969 34.21 -20.48 10.82
N GLN A 970 33.56 -19.84 9.86
CA GLN A 970 32.10 -19.71 9.73
C GLN A 970 31.64 -20.43 8.46
N PHE A 971 30.41 -20.94 8.46
CA PHE A 971 29.80 -21.54 7.28
C PHE A 971 28.55 -20.78 6.84
N HIS A 972 28.50 -20.50 5.55
CA HIS A 972 27.31 -20.02 4.86
C HIS A 972 26.87 -21.10 3.88
N PHE A 973 25.58 -21.24 3.65
CA PHE A 973 25.08 -22.23 2.71
C PHE A 973 24.22 -21.53 1.66
N ILE A 974 24.31 -21.99 0.41
CA ILE A 974 23.46 -21.51 -0.68
C ILE A 974 22.85 -22.73 -1.34
N GLY A 975 21.52 -22.79 -1.35
CA GLY A 975 20.76 -23.81 -2.07
C GLY A 975 20.37 -23.29 -3.46
N VAL A 976 20.61 -24.10 -4.49
CA VAL A 976 20.21 -23.83 -5.88
C VAL A 976 19.36 -25.01 -6.35
N LEU A 977 18.14 -24.72 -6.80
CA LEU A 977 17.22 -25.74 -7.30
C LEU A 977 17.66 -26.26 -8.67
N ALA A 978 17.35 -27.53 -8.95
CA ALA A 978 17.66 -28.15 -10.21
C ALA A 978 17.09 -27.36 -11.40
N ASN A 979 17.90 -27.16 -12.44
CA ASN A 979 17.62 -26.39 -13.65
C ASN A 979 17.48 -24.86 -13.48
N ASP A 980 17.80 -24.28 -12.32
CA ASP A 980 17.80 -22.81 -12.16
C ASP A 980 19.10 -22.18 -12.72
N THR A 981 19.19 -22.14 -14.05
CA THR A 981 20.34 -21.54 -14.75
C THR A 981 20.44 -20.04 -14.54
N ASN A 982 19.34 -19.36 -14.22
CA ASN A 982 19.33 -17.92 -13.96
C ASN A 982 20.02 -17.60 -12.63
N ALA A 983 19.72 -18.35 -11.56
CA ALA A 983 20.42 -18.22 -10.29
C ALA A 983 21.92 -18.46 -10.45
N VAL A 984 22.31 -19.48 -11.24
CA VAL A 984 23.72 -19.76 -11.54
C VAL A 984 24.38 -18.61 -12.32
N ASN A 985 23.71 -18.07 -13.34
CA ASN A 985 24.24 -16.96 -14.13
C ASN A 985 24.42 -15.70 -13.30
N LEU A 986 23.44 -15.35 -12.47
CA LEU A 986 23.52 -14.21 -11.57
C LEU A 986 24.68 -14.39 -10.57
N LEU A 987 24.73 -15.53 -9.88
CA LEU A 987 25.78 -15.86 -8.92
C LEU A 987 27.17 -15.80 -9.57
N SER A 988 27.32 -16.38 -10.75
CA SER A 988 28.57 -16.41 -11.51
C SER A 988 28.97 -15.00 -11.96
N HIS A 989 28.00 -14.17 -12.39
CA HIS A 989 28.24 -12.80 -12.80
C HIS A 989 28.70 -11.91 -11.64
N VAL A 990 28.06 -12.00 -10.47
CA VAL A 990 28.40 -11.16 -9.30
C VAL A 990 29.71 -11.59 -8.66
N ILE A 991 29.97 -12.90 -8.55
CA ILE A 991 31.25 -13.43 -8.03
C ILE A 991 32.39 -13.17 -9.03
N GLY A 992 32.13 -13.30 -10.33
CA GLY A 992 33.10 -13.07 -11.40
C GLY A 992 33.70 -14.34 -12.03
N PHE A 993 32.99 -15.47 -12.00
CA PHE A 993 33.42 -16.71 -12.65
C PHE A 993 33.61 -16.53 -14.17
N TYR A 994 34.57 -17.28 -14.74
CA TYR A 994 34.70 -17.44 -16.19
C TYR A 994 33.57 -18.29 -16.78
N ASP A 995 33.40 -18.20 -18.08
CA ASP A 995 32.27 -18.78 -18.80
C ASP A 995 32.29 -20.32 -18.71
N GLU A 996 33.47 -20.95 -18.74
CA GLU A 996 33.64 -22.40 -18.61
C GLU A 996 33.29 -22.90 -17.20
N THR A 997 33.73 -22.19 -16.15
CA THR A 997 33.36 -22.51 -14.76
C THR A 997 31.87 -22.34 -14.53
N THR A 998 31.28 -21.27 -15.10
CA THR A 998 29.83 -21.04 -15.09
C THR A 998 29.10 -22.19 -15.75
N LYS A 999 29.56 -22.64 -16.93
CA LYS A 999 28.97 -23.76 -17.66
C LYS A 999 29.04 -25.07 -16.86
N SER A 1000 30.17 -25.34 -16.20
CA SER A 1000 30.29 -26.53 -15.34
C SER A 1000 29.33 -26.50 -14.15
N LEU A 1001 29.13 -25.33 -13.52
CA LEU A 1001 28.12 -25.18 -12.47
C LEU A 1001 26.69 -25.37 -13.00
N GLN A 1002 26.39 -24.85 -14.19
CA GLN A 1002 25.10 -25.08 -14.86
C GLN A 1002 24.85 -26.58 -15.13
N GLU A 1003 25.87 -27.32 -15.56
CA GLU A 1003 25.77 -28.76 -15.79
C GLU A 1003 25.41 -29.50 -14.50
N VAL A 1004 26.06 -29.17 -13.37
CA VAL A 1004 25.72 -29.77 -12.07
C VAL A 1004 24.28 -29.45 -11.65
N VAL A 1005 23.88 -28.18 -11.75
CA VAL A 1005 22.54 -27.71 -11.39
C VAL A 1005 21.47 -28.29 -12.32
N SER A 1006 21.78 -28.60 -13.59
CA SER A 1006 20.81 -29.21 -14.51
C SER A 1006 20.35 -30.61 -14.09
N LEU A 1007 21.20 -31.34 -13.35
CA LEU A 1007 20.98 -32.74 -13.00
C LEU A 1007 20.31 -32.92 -11.64
N SER A 1008 20.42 -31.94 -10.74
CA SER A 1008 20.07 -32.12 -9.32
C SER A 1008 20.00 -30.79 -8.57
N ASP A 1009 19.27 -30.78 -7.46
CA ASP A 1009 19.39 -29.68 -6.49
C ASP A 1009 20.82 -29.64 -5.98
N THR A 1010 21.32 -28.44 -5.73
CA THR A 1010 22.73 -28.21 -5.47
C THR A 1010 22.89 -27.34 -4.23
N VAL A 1011 23.80 -27.70 -3.33
CA VAL A 1011 24.20 -26.87 -2.21
C VAL A 1011 25.67 -26.48 -2.37
N LEU A 1012 25.93 -25.18 -2.21
CA LEU A 1012 27.25 -24.65 -1.96
C LEU A 1012 27.41 -24.52 -0.44
N ILE A 1013 28.34 -25.27 0.14
CA ILE A 1013 28.74 -25.10 1.54
C ILE A 1013 29.97 -24.20 1.54
N ILE A 1014 29.85 -22.98 2.04
CA ILE A 1014 30.88 -21.94 1.87
C ILE A 1014 31.65 -21.79 3.19
N PRO A 1015 32.81 -22.46 3.36
CA PRO A 1015 33.69 -22.14 4.46
C PRO A 1015 34.19 -20.71 4.31
N THR A 1016 34.20 -20.00 5.43
CA THR A 1016 34.60 -18.61 5.56
C THR A 1016 35.68 -18.53 6.63
N LEU A 1017 36.87 -18.05 6.25
CA LEU A 1017 37.94 -17.72 7.17
C LEU A 1017 37.61 -16.41 7.90
N ILE A 1018 37.33 -16.51 9.20
CA ILE A 1018 36.89 -15.36 10.01
C ILE A 1018 38.00 -14.76 10.89
N ARG A 1019 39.19 -15.37 10.87
CA ARG A 1019 40.37 -14.90 11.62
C ARG A 1019 41.65 -15.00 10.75
N PRO A 1020 41.72 -14.23 9.64
CA PRO A 1020 42.86 -14.26 8.74
C PRO A 1020 44.14 -13.74 9.41
N LYS A 1021 45.27 -14.38 9.10
CA LYS A 1021 46.63 -13.89 9.40
C LYS A 1021 47.13 -12.95 8.30
N SER A 1022 46.74 -13.23 7.06
CA SER A 1022 46.99 -12.44 5.88
C SER A 1022 46.53 -10.99 6.04
N LYS A 1023 47.33 -10.05 5.53
CA LYS A 1023 47.03 -8.61 5.52
C LYS A 1023 47.25 -8.05 4.12
N GLY A 1024 46.31 -7.23 3.69
CA GLY A 1024 46.41 -6.45 2.47
C GLY A 1024 46.73 -4.98 2.75
N ARG A 1025 46.58 -4.15 1.71
CA ARG A 1025 46.67 -2.69 1.81
C ARG A 1025 45.90 -1.96 0.71
N ILE A 1026 45.55 -0.70 0.99
CA ILE A 1026 44.93 0.25 0.08
C ILE A 1026 45.96 1.33 -0.28
N LEU A 1027 46.21 1.54 -1.57
CA LEU A 1027 47.12 2.57 -2.06
C LEU A 1027 46.39 3.50 -3.02
N LEU A 1028 46.68 4.80 -2.97
CA LEU A 1028 46.24 5.70 -4.03
C LEU A 1028 46.85 5.30 -5.38
N LYS A 1029 46.04 5.31 -6.43
CA LYS A 1029 46.51 5.06 -7.80
C LYS A 1029 47.11 6.32 -8.44
N SER A 1030 46.53 7.48 -8.12
CA SER A 1030 46.98 8.82 -8.53
C SER A 1030 46.48 9.87 -7.53
N GLY A 1031 46.82 11.14 -7.75
CA GLY A 1031 46.24 12.27 -7.01
C GLY A 1031 44.81 12.64 -7.42
N ASN A 1032 44.19 11.92 -8.37
CA ASN A 1032 42.80 12.16 -8.75
C ASN A 1032 41.84 11.51 -7.73
N PRO A 1033 41.01 12.30 -7.02
CA PRO A 1033 40.10 11.76 -5.99
C PRO A 1033 38.99 10.88 -6.56
N LEU A 1034 38.70 10.97 -7.87
CA LEU A 1034 37.64 10.18 -8.52
C LEU A 1034 38.13 8.83 -9.05
N GLU A 1035 39.44 8.57 -9.02
CA GLU A 1035 40.00 7.30 -9.43
C GLU A 1035 39.95 6.30 -8.27
N HIS A 1036 39.53 5.06 -8.55
CA HIS A 1036 39.53 4.01 -7.53
C HIS A 1036 40.96 3.75 -7.03
N PRO A 1037 41.14 3.54 -5.70
CA PRO A 1037 42.44 3.19 -5.16
C PRO A 1037 42.83 1.77 -5.60
N LYS A 1038 44.13 1.48 -5.57
CA LYS A 1038 44.66 0.12 -5.72
C LYS A 1038 44.31 -0.66 -4.44
N ILE A 1039 43.66 -1.80 -4.62
CA ILE A 1039 43.29 -2.69 -3.52
C ILE A 1039 44.13 -3.96 -3.64
N LEU A 1040 45.06 -4.16 -2.71
CA LEU A 1040 45.84 -5.38 -2.58
C LEU A 1040 45.23 -6.16 -1.42
N ALA A 1041 44.50 -7.22 -1.70
CA ALA A 1041 43.74 -7.96 -0.68
C ALA A 1041 44.67 -8.79 0.21
N GLY A 1042 45.79 -9.27 -0.33
CA GLY A 1042 46.77 -10.06 0.40
C GLY A 1042 46.26 -11.43 0.82
N TYR A 1043 45.20 -11.97 0.21
CA TYR A 1043 44.66 -13.28 0.57
C TYR A 1043 45.71 -14.40 0.46
N LEU A 1044 45.81 -15.25 1.50
CA LEU A 1044 46.78 -16.35 1.60
C LEU A 1044 48.25 -15.92 1.48
N SER A 1045 48.56 -14.67 1.85
CA SER A 1045 49.93 -14.13 1.85
C SER A 1045 50.67 -14.40 3.16
N ASP A 1046 50.01 -15.00 4.15
CA ASP A 1046 50.64 -15.26 5.44
C ASP A 1046 51.82 -16.24 5.29
N PRO A 1047 53.02 -15.91 5.81
CA PRO A 1047 54.23 -16.69 5.55
C PRO A 1047 54.16 -18.15 6.04
N GLU A 1048 53.33 -18.44 7.03
CA GLU A 1048 53.18 -19.77 7.63
C GLU A 1048 52.15 -20.64 6.89
N GLY A 1049 51.38 -20.09 5.95
CA GLY A 1049 50.31 -20.79 5.23
C GLY A 1049 49.15 -21.25 6.14
N THR A 1050 48.98 -20.61 7.29
CA THR A 1050 47.94 -20.91 8.27
C THR A 1050 46.54 -20.67 7.71
N ASP A 1051 46.36 -19.59 6.93
CA ASP A 1051 45.04 -19.27 6.37
C ASP A 1051 44.61 -20.33 5.34
N LEU A 1052 45.56 -20.81 4.51
CA LEU A 1052 45.34 -21.90 3.58
C LEU A 1052 44.98 -23.19 4.34
N ALA A 1053 45.75 -23.55 5.37
CA ALA A 1053 45.51 -24.75 6.15
C ALA A 1053 44.12 -24.74 6.83
N ARG A 1054 43.69 -23.61 7.38
CA ARG A 1054 42.35 -23.43 7.97
C ARG A 1054 41.25 -23.57 6.93
N MET A 1055 41.42 -22.97 5.74
CA MET A 1055 40.44 -23.12 4.65
C MET A 1055 40.30 -24.56 4.17
N LEU A 1056 41.41 -25.32 4.08
CA LEU A 1056 41.37 -26.75 3.75
C LEU A 1056 40.63 -27.56 4.82
N GLU A 1057 40.79 -27.25 6.11
CA GLU A 1057 39.98 -27.88 7.17
C GLU A 1057 38.49 -27.53 7.06
N GLY A 1058 38.16 -26.32 6.60
CA GLY A 1058 36.79 -25.92 6.29
C GLY A 1058 36.16 -26.70 5.14
N ILE A 1059 36.94 -26.98 4.08
CA ILE A 1059 36.50 -27.85 2.97
C ILE A 1059 36.26 -29.28 3.50
N LYS A 1060 37.18 -29.82 4.29
CA LYS A 1060 37.00 -31.14 4.93
C LYS A 1060 35.76 -31.21 5.80
N PHE A 1061 35.47 -30.15 6.56
CA PHE A 1061 34.25 -30.08 7.35
C PHE A 1061 33.00 -30.13 6.45
N ALA A 1062 32.96 -29.38 5.35
CA ALA A 1062 31.85 -29.42 4.40
C ALA A 1062 31.61 -30.85 3.85
N GLN A 1063 32.70 -31.58 3.57
CA GLN A 1063 32.63 -32.98 3.14
C GLN A 1063 32.11 -33.91 4.23
N HIS A 1064 32.54 -33.74 5.48
CA HIS A 1064 32.00 -34.49 6.61
C HIS A 1064 30.51 -34.20 6.83
N LEU A 1065 30.09 -32.94 6.69
CA LEU A 1065 28.69 -32.54 6.81
C LEU A 1065 27.83 -33.24 5.75
N MET A 1066 28.30 -33.30 4.51
CA MET A 1066 27.61 -34.02 3.43
C MET A 1066 27.58 -35.54 3.64
N ASN A 1067 28.52 -36.08 4.42
CA ASN A 1067 28.63 -37.51 4.69
C ASN A 1067 27.77 -38.02 5.87
N THR A 1068 27.05 -37.12 6.55
CA THR A 1068 26.08 -37.46 7.60
C THR A 1068 24.92 -38.31 7.07
N LYS A 1069 24.22 -39.00 7.97
CA LYS A 1069 23.10 -39.89 7.61
C LYS A 1069 21.97 -39.08 6.97
N VAL A 1070 21.62 -37.92 7.54
CA VAL A 1070 20.57 -37.05 6.97
C VAL A 1070 20.91 -36.57 5.56
N MET A 1071 22.15 -36.17 5.29
CA MET A 1071 22.57 -35.74 3.95
C MET A 1071 22.65 -36.89 2.95
N LYS A 1072 23.13 -38.07 3.37
CA LYS A 1072 23.11 -39.29 2.55
C LYS A 1072 21.69 -39.74 2.21
N ALA A 1073 20.73 -39.54 3.10
CA ALA A 1073 19.31 -39.81 2.82
C ALA A 1073 18.74 -38.89 1.72
N LYS A 1074 19.34 -37.72 1.53
CA LYS A 1074 19.07 -36.80 0.41
C LYS A 1074 20.02 -37.03 -0.76
N GLU A 1075 20.64 -38.21 -0.87
CA GLU A 1075 21.57 -38.58 -1.96
C GLU A 1075 22.75 -37.61 -2.16
N GLY A 1076 23.18 -36.95 -1.07
CA GLY A 1076 24.26 -35.99 -1.05
C GLY A 1076 25.57 -36.52 -1.64
N LYS A 1077 26.09 -35.91 -2.71
CA LYS A 1077 27.41 -36.24 -3.27
C LYS A 1077 28.18 -35.00 -3.68
N GLN A 1078 29.50 -35.05 -3.52
CA GLN A 1078 30.39 -33.99 -3.92
C GLN A 1078 30.54 -33.94 -5.45
N LYS A 1079 30.66 -32.73 -5.99
CA LYS A 1079 30.80 -32.47 -7.42
C LYS A 1079 32.05 -31.65 -7.69
N LYS A 1080 32.72 -31.97 -8.82
CA LYS A 1080 33.87 -31.24 -9.34
C LYS A 1080 33.38 -30.08 -10.20
N LEU A 1081 33.90 -28.88 -9.95
CA LEU A 1081 33.80 -27.75 -10.88
C LEU A 1081 34.96 -27.79 -11.87
N PHE A 1082 34.68 -27.48 -13.12
CA PHE A 1082 35.71 -27.28 -14.14
C PHE A 1082 36.51 -26.01 -13.82
N LEU A 1083 37.80 -26.21 -13.58
CA LEU A 1083 38.78 -25.16 -13.33
C LEU A 1083 40.02 -25.50 -14.15
N GLU A 1084 40.23 -24.80 -15.26
CA GLU A 1084 41.26 -25.15 -16.27
C GLU A 1084 42.63 -25.42 -15.64
N ALA A 1085 43.08 -24.56 -14.71
CA ALA A 1085 44.36 -24.69 -14.02
C ALA A 1085 44.47 -25.93 -13.12
N CYS A 1086 43.35 -26.52 -12.70
CA CYS A 1086 43.26 -27.62 -11.74
C CYS A 1086 42.88 -28.96 -12.39
N GLU A 1087 42.65 -29.02 -13.72
CA GLU A 1087 42.14 -30.23 -14.38
C GLU A 1087 43.13 -31.41 -14.37
N ASN A 1088 44.44 -31.13 -14.33
CA ASN A 1088 45.49 -32.15 -14.28
C ASN A 1088 45.73 -32.71 -12.86
N LEU A 1089 45.00 -32.22 -11.85
CA LEU A 1089 45.12 -32.68 -10.46
C LEU A 1089 44.04 -33.72 -10.16
N GLU A 1090 44.38 -34.67 -9.28
CA GLU A 1090 43.42 -35.67 -8.81
C GLU A 1090 42.30 -34.99 -8.02
N PHE A 1091 41.06 -35.11 -8.49
CA PHE A 1091 39.90 -34.61 -7.76
C PHE A 1091 39.80 -35.34 -6.43
N ASP A 1092 39.68 -34.61 -5.34
CA ASP A 1092 39.64 -35.22 -4.02
C ASP A 1092 40.85 -34.80 -3.15
N SER A 1093 41.93 -34.39 -3.84
CA SER A 1093 43.26 -34.22 -3.24
C SER A 1093 43.44 -32.85 -2.59
N SER A 1094 44.41 -32.76 -1.67
CA SER A 1094 44.74 -31.48 -1.02
C SER A 1094 45.26 -30.47 -2.05
N GLU A 1095 46.00 -30.95 -3.04
CA GLU A 1095 46.54 -30.18 -4.17
C GLU A 1095 45.41 -29.61 -5.04
N TYR A 1096 44.37 -30.39 -5.33
CA TYR A 1096 43.20 -29.90 -6.06
C TYR A 1096 42.46 -28.81 -5.27
N TRP A 1097 42.22 -29.01 -3.98
CA TRP A 1097 41.50 -28.03 -3.15
C TRP A 1097 42.28 -26.73 -2.96
N GLU A 1098 43.61 -26.79 -2.81
CA GLU A 1098 44.45 -25.60 -2.83
C GLU A 1098 44.34 -24.89 -4.18
N CYS A 1099 44.51 -25.60 -5.30
CA CYS A 1099 44.39 -25.02 -6.63
C CYS A 1099 43.02 -24.34 -6.80
N ALA A 1100 41.94 -25.04 -6.44
CA ALA A 1100 40.59 -24.51 -6.54
C ALA A 1100 40.39 -23.26 -5.69
N LEU A 1101 40.90 -23.23 -4.44
CA LEU A 1101 40.85 -22.06 -3.58
C LEU A 1101 41.54 -20.85 -4.21
N ARG A 1102 42.71 -21.06 -4.83
CA ARG A 1102 43.45 -19.99 -5.53
C ARG A 1102 42.74 -19.49 -6.78
N GLN A 1103 41.97 -20.34 -7.45
CA GLN A 1103 41.19 -19.95 -8.64
C GLN A 1103 39.94 -19.16 -8.25
N ILE A 1104 39.11 -19.67 -7.33
CA ILE A 1104 37.74 -19.16 -7.10
C ILE A 1104 37.46 -18.68 -5.67
N GLY A 1105 38.45 -18.72 -4.77
CA GLY A 1105 38.35 -18.11 -3.45
C GLY A 1105 38.24 -16.58 -3.57
N THR A 1106 37.37 -15.98 -2.77
CA THR A 1106 37.04 -14.55 -2.88
C THR A 1106 36.60 -13.96 -1.54
N THR A 1107 36.27 -12.67 -1.54
CA THR A 1107 35.82 -11.90 -0.38
C THR A 1107 34.41 -12.30 0.11
N LEU A 1108 34.15 -12.26 1.43
CA LEU A 1108 32.80 -12.19 2.03
C LEU A 1108 32.30 -10.74 2.15
N TYR A 1109 32.98 -9.79 1.54
CA TYR A 1109 32.62 -8.39 1.51
C TYR A 1109 32.77 -7.70 2.88
N HIS A 1110 33.81 -8.04 3.65
CA HIS A 1110 34.06 -7.52 5.00
C HIS A 1110 35.44 -6.84 5.17
N PRO A 1111 35.85 -5.91 4.30
CA PRO A 1111 37.13 -5.21 4.47
C PRO A 1111 37.14 -4.33 5.73
N VAL A 1112 38.19 -4.41 6.54
CA VAL A 1112 38.40 -3.64 7.79
C VAL A 1112 39.88 -3.25 7.97
N GLY A 1113 40.18 -2.41 8.96
CA GLY A 1113 41.53 -2.26 9.52
C GLY A 1113 42.49 -1.26 8.88
N THR A 1114 42.07 -0.58 7.81
CA THR A 1114 42.90 0.35 7.02
C THR A 1114 43.22 1.70 7.66
N CYS A 1115 42.58 2.03 8.78
CA CYS A 1115 42.87 3.16 9.64
C CYS A 1115 42.99 2.66 11.09
N LYS A 1116 43.79 1.60 11.29
CA LYS A 1116 43.93 0.82 12.53
C LYS A 1116 43.92 1.68 13.80
N MET A 1117 43.05 1.33 14.74
CA MET A 1117 43.06 1.87 16.10
C MET A 1117 44.18 1.23 16.93
N GLY A 1118 44.91 2.03 17.69
CA GLY A 1118 45.94 1.55 18.60
C GLY A 1118 46.40 2.60 19.60
N PRO A 1119 47.04 2.18 20.71
CA PRO A 1119 47.69 3.10 21.63
C PRO A 1119 48.83 3.83 20.92
N SER A 1120 49.29 4.97 21.46
CA SER A 1120 50.37 5.76 20.84
C SER A 1120 51.71 5.02 20.76
N SER A 1121 51.86 3.89 21.45
CA SER A 1121 53.01 3.00 21.39
C SER A 1121 52.96 2.01 20.23
N ASP A 1122 51.80 1.82 19.58
CA ASP A 1122 51.65 0.98 18.40
C ASP A 1122 52.06 1.80 17.15
N PRO A 1123 53.17 1.47 16.49
CA PRO A 1123 53.68 2.24 15.36
C PRO A 1123 52.79 2.15 14.13
N ASP A 1124 51.90 1.16 14.06
CA ASP A 1124 50.98 0.97 12.93
C ASP A 1124 49.62 1.66 13.16
N ALA A 1125 49.44 2.30 14.32
CA ALA A 1125 48.17 2.94 14.66
C ALA A 1125 47.97 4.25 13.88
N VAL A 1126 46.78 4.39 13.29
CA VAL A 1126 46.34 5.60 12.59
C VAL A 1126 45.47 6.47 13.49
N VAL A 1127 44.62 5.83 14.31
CA VAL A 1127 43.77 6.51 15.29
C VAL A 1127 44.03 6.02 16.70
N ASP A 1128 43.82 6.90 17.68
CA ASP A 1128 43.86 6.55 19.09
C ASP A 1128 42.59 5.79 19.53
N PRO A 1129 42.53 5.26 20.78
CA PRO A 1129 41.34 4.58 21.30
C PRO A 1129 40.07 5.45 21.39
N GLU A 1130 40.20 6.77 21.29
CA GLU A 1130 39.08 7.71 21.17
C GLU A 1130 38.74 8.02 19.69
N LEU A 1131 39.39 7.34 18.75
CA LEU A 1131 39.20 7.43 17.30
C LEU A 1131 39.75 8.72 16.65
N LYS A 1132 40.60 9.47 17.35
CA LYS A 1132 41.25 10.67 16.80
C LYS A 1132 42.45 10.28 15.95
N VAL A 1133 42.59 10.90 14.78
CA VAL A 1133 43.75 10.68 13.90
C VAL A 1133 45.01 11.24 14.56
N TYR A 1134 46.08 10.44 14.62
CA TYR A 1134 47.35 10.91 15.18
C TYR A 1134 47.95 12.07 14.38
N GLY A 1135 48.59 13.01 15.07
CA GLY A 1135 49.32 14.12 14.45
C GLY A 1135 48.47 15.22 13.81
N VAL A 1136 47.14 15.08 13.74
CA VAL A 1136 46.22 16.10 13.20
C VAL A 1136 45.03 16.33 14.14
N LYS A 1137 44.66 17.59 14.38
CA LYS A 1137 43.50 17.95 15.19
C LYS A 1137 42.24 18.10 14.33
N GLY A 1138 41.10 17.73 14.92
CA GLY A 1138 39.78 17.94 14.32
C GLY A 1138 39.32 16.83 13.37
N ILE A 1139 40.00 15.69 13.33
CA ILE A 1139 39.63 14.54 12.49
C ILE A 1139 39.47 13.29 13.35
N ARG A 1140 38.34 12.59 13.19
CA ARG A 1140 38.15 11.21 13.67
C ARG A 1140 37.84 10.27 12.53
N VAL A 1141 38.08 8.98 12.74
CA VAL A 1141 37.60 7.92 11.86
C VAL A 1141 36.65 7.02 12.65
N ALA A 1142 35.42 6.87 12.21
CA ALA A 1142 34.39 6.07 12.87
C ALA A 1142 33.72 5.15 11.85
N ASP A 1143 34.44 4.12 11.42
CA ASP A 1143 33.92 3.05 10.55
C ASP A 1143 34.75 1.77 10.69
N ALA A 1144 34.53 0.80 9.81
CA ALA A 1144 35.24 -0.48 9.78
C ALA A 1144 36.77 -0.38 9.69
N SER A 1145 37.30 0.71 9.13
CA SER A 1145 38.75 0.90 8.96
C SER A 1145 39.51 0.92 10.29
N ILE A 1146 38.85 1.24 11.40
CA ILE A 1146 39.52 1.36 12.71
C ILE A 1146 39.76 0.03 13.41
N MET A 1147 39.15 -1.07 12.95
CA MET A 1147 39.26 -2.35 13.65
C MET A 1147 40.72 -2.87 13.67
N PRO A 1148 41.35 -3.06 14.85
CA PRO A 1148 42.72 -3.55 14.92
C PRO A 1148 42.86 -4.95 14.30
N SER A 1149 41.95 -5.83 14.67
CA SER A 1149 41.72 -7.13 14.04
C SER A 1149 40.25 -7.25 13.65
N ILE A 1150 39.96 -7.95 12.56
CA ILE A 1150 38.57 -8.25 12.18
C ILE A 1150 37.87 -9.07 13.28
N VAL A 1151 36.56 -8.86 13.42
CA VAL A 1151 35.73 -9.64 14.36
C VAL A 1151 35.39 -11.00 13.78
N SER A 1152 35.25 -12.00 14.64
CA SER A 1152 34.94 -13.39 14.29
C SER A 1152 33.45 -13.55 13.94
N GLY A 1153 33.03 -13.00 12.80
CA GLY A 1153 31.66 -13.02 12.27
C GLY A 1153 31.38 -11.87 11.30
N ASN A 1154 30.12 -11.70 10.88
CA ASN A 1154 29.76 -10.60 9.97
C ASN A 1154 30.04 -9.22 10.62
N THR A 1155 30.56 -8.26 9.85
CA THR A 1155 31.11 -7.01 10.42
C THR A 1155 30.09 -5.90 10.64
N ASN A 1156 28.89 -5.97 10.03
CA ASN A 1156 27.94 -4.86 10.04
C ASN A 1156 27.47 -4.45 11.45
N ALA A 1157 27.21 -5.41 12.33
CA ALA A 1157 26.78 -5.09 13.70
C ALA A 1157 27.89 -4.39 14.48
N ALA A 1158 29.14 -4.85 14.35
CA ALA A 1158 30.30 -4.22 14.98
C ALA A 1158 30.51 -2.79 14.48
N ILE A 1159 30.28 -2.53 13.20
CA ILE A 1159 30.39 -1.18 12.60
C ILE A 1159 29.30 -0.25 13.14
N ILE A 1160 28.06 -0.72 13.28
CA ILE A 1160 26.96 0.06 13.89
C ILE A 1160 27.30 0.39 15.35
N MET A 1161 27.84 -0.58 16.10
CA MET A 1161 28.32 -0.37 17.48
C MET A 1161 29.43 0.68 17.53
N ILE A 1162 30.42 0.62 16.63
CA ILE A 1162 31.47 1.65 16.50
C ILE A 1162 30.85 3.03 16.32
N GLY A 1163 29.82 3.16 15.47
CA GLY A 1163 29.09 4.42 15.27
C GLY A 1163 28.39 4.93 16.54
N GLU A 1164 27.71 4.05 17.29
CA GLU A 1164 27.08 4.41 18.57
C GLU A 1164 28.11 4.89 19.61
N LYS A 1165 29.22 4.16 19.74
CA LYS A 1165 30.28 4.47 20.70
C LYS A 1165 31.03 5.75 20.31
N ALA A 1166 31.30 5.95 19.03
CA ALA A 1166 31.92 7.17 18.51
C ALA A 1166 31.07 8.40 18.85
N ALA A 1167 29.76 8.34 18.57
CA ALA A 1167 28.85 9.43 18.87
C ALA A 1167 28.79 9.75 20.38
N ASP A 1168 28.79 8.72 21.24
CA ASP A 1168 28.82 8.91 22.69
C ASP A 1168 30.15 9.52 23.17
N THR A 1169 31.27 9.10 22.59
CA THR A 1169 32.60 9.65 22.90
C THR A 1169 32.71 11.11 22.50
N ILE A 1170 32.23 11.47 21.30
CA ILE A 1170 32.16 12.86 20.82
C ILE A 1170 31.25 13.69 21.72
N LYS A 1171 30.08 13.15 22.10
CA LYS A 1171 29.17 13.82 23.04
C LYS A 1171 29.82 14.13 24.38
N LYS A 1172 30.50 13.16 24.97
CA LYS A 1172 31.22 13.34 26.23
C LYS A 1172 32.31 14.42 26.12
N GLU A 1173 33.02 14.51 25.01
CA GLU A 1173 34.06 15.53 24.87
C GLU A 1173 33.50 16.94 24.66
N TRP A 1174 32.47 17.09 23.83
CA TRP A 1174 32.00 18.40 23.36
C TRP A 1174 30.81 18.97 24.12
N LEU A 1175 30.04 18.17 24.88
CA LEU A 1175 28.98 18.72 25.75
C LEU A 1175 29.52 19.45 26.98
N HIS A 1176 30.81 19.24 27.31
CA HIS A 1176 31.48 19.87 28.45
C HIS A 1176 32.36 21.07 28.08
N LYS A 1177 32.47 21.39 26.79
CA LYS A 1177 33.18 22.56 26.26
C LYS A 1177 32.17 23.57 25.74
#